data_AF-A0AAE9HTA9-F1
#
_entry.id   AF-A0AAE9HTA9-F1
#
_cell.length_a   1.000
_cell.length_b   1.000
_cell.length_c   1.000
_cell.angle_alpha   90.00
_cell.angle_beta   90.00
_cell.angle_gamma   90.00
#
_symmetry.space_group_name_H-M   'P 1'
#
loop_
_entity.id
_entity.type
_entity.pdbx_description
1 polymer ?
#
loop_
_entity_poly.entity_id
_entity_poly.type
_entity_poly.pdbx_seq_one_letter_code
_entity_poly.pdbx_strand_id
1 'polypeptide(L)'
;MVRKKKYFMLKPLALLLGIMGLAGYAAANTAATPAPAPADPTAGPFAQVPLHIIQTTQTSGVGVKPNVVLQIDNSYSMYASPEETSPNRHILQPPRLYTDSRLEITKRALRRIMQNPQYRDGINWQMITLWDKVVEEYKYPFPVSSSTWNRPPSTDWWQDHARAFLAGNKPFARPPAELDQLIDKFVATGYTPTTERYFDAIYLLQKALERDDAWRCQKSAVIIFSDGKPNTANYFDDKKSLPSDLLRSQAAPMAKNRKSAREPALSFYLHPGNQHYMRINHDTNKGTDEPMIKFAWKEPFIYSHPNMRLFVRQSSDNNPPAWGLLSPYDSLQGVETYGYSFINQGSNSPHLGDYNYWTQRGYSLRFLAESVYLNDLRKVGQHANPTKNGRRLRDRDPSGKSYDAPPFHKQNIETYTIAFGIDRTREPLGFPYLKYAATGTSPDYQSRKVFDARSEESLNKAFDTILSDIASKSLFTPPASFAGISPTVSSDEATRKVPNMAATTHLSMKTGSSEIYFYEVLSSDQNGTNVNKNQHTTPSFGNRRVLINNGSITTWLNQLAANNAFFGIPDNGKNANEWQQSMIPWIMRSKADVSLGSTNNALKYRDRVDIHDGGMRRNTRNMGDVVYSPILAYGPNENGRQKYLMTAANDGMVYLFRSNNDRNHPYDLKLNYIPAAMERESEQDTMAKHFKDIVHPEYVQNYQVAPHRFMINGGFVMRTMDKNGPQQVFMAGNMGQGGRGMYALNVGGPSRADGSKNVGIDAPESEWTTSVPLMETPKGNANREMGYTINAPQIGRVALNRSVVKDGDGKGTMTTDLLDLRYAIFVNSGVSNPFSRGDGTPGSDNTESALYVYSPFNNLNVGATPPKGQSNKNPHALQQGELIKKIVVSPSDGKGGLAQPTLVDINFDGAIDIVYAGDYSGGVYRFDLRGDKSEWKAQKIFQTLNGQPITSAPAVFRNEQNKYIVIFGTGSDLYQKDLDDKNVQSMYGVYEDLTDFNPTVKYQSDLVQQTITESHANIKGKDYNVRKLSDNSPDDPNIKGWYFSFPAGERVVVKPNVLLKSVLFSTRSYRVNRQGSANAAGTQPDLCVQTSSSETSEGESWVMQVKVDNGGNIPSGKDANEVYAYADFLGQYEKDADNKKYVRPDELFAGFRSEGGIVNMALLFGVNKDPNGVGGIQSSYTRDGDAGDNGIDPPPDAAGENAKGFDLCVAEDDNKLLYNNTGDSKGLSDNFVPIHANVCASAQKGIVRRLSWRELF
;
A
#
# COMPACT_ATOMS: atom_id res chain seq x y z
N MET A 1 27.68 -23.63 -66.08
CA MET A 1 27.97 -22.56 -67.06
C MET A 1 27.41 -21.23 -66.58
N VAL A 2 28.29 -20.34 -66.18
CA VAL A 2 28.31 -18.87 -66.36
C VAL A 2 27.02 -18.19 -66.86
N ARG A 3 26.50 -17.22 -66.10
CA ARG A 3 26.44 -15.81 -66.55
C ARG A 3 26.26 -14.80 -65.40
N LYS A 4 27.33 -14.00 -65.24
CA LYS A 4 27.48 -12.78 -64.42
C LYS A 4 26.85 -11.55 -65.11
N LYS A 5 26.75 -10.48 -64.30
CA LYS A 5 26.91 -9.01 -64.56
C LYS A 5 25.62 -8.21 -64.37
N LYS A 6 25.60 -6.99 -63.79
CA LYS A 6 26.64 -6.08 -63.27
C LYS A 6 25.97 -4.96 -62.45
N TYR A 7 26.74 -4.40 -61.51
CA TYR A 7 26.57 -3.18 -60.72
C TYR A 7 26.32 -1.89 -61.53
N PHE A 8 25.69 -0.89 -60.90
CA PHE A 8 26.10 0.53 -60.99
C PHE A 8 25.81 1.28 -59.66
N MET A 9 26.85 1.94 -59.13
CA MET A 9 26.81 2.94 -58.05
C MET A 9 26.43 4.32 -58.60
N LEU A 10 25.86 5.20 -57.76
CA LEU A 10 26.30 6.61 -57.57
C LEU A 10 25.49 7.33 -56.46
N LYS A 11 26.21 7.97 -55.54
CA LYS A 11 25.86 9.15 -54.70
C LYS A 11 26.85 10.28 -55.13
N PRO A 12 26.81 11.55 -54.67
CA PRO A 12 25.79 12.31 -53.91
C PRO A 12 25.50 13.73 -54.50
N LEU A 13 24.55 14.51 -53.95
CA LEU A 13 24.71 15.97 -53.83
C LEU A 13 23.79 16.55 -52.75
N ALA A 14 24.33 17.48 -51.96
CA ALA A 14 23.65 18.28 -50.94
C ALA A 14 23.23 19.64 -51.51
N LEU A 15 22.07 20.18 -51.08
CA LEU A 15 21.94 21.61 -50.76
C LEU A 15 20.66 21.91 -49.95
N LEU A 16 20.80 22.87 -49.04
CA LEU A 16 19.87 23.36 -48.03
C LEU A 16 19.11 24.61 -48.52
N LEU A 17 17.98 24.89 -47.83
CA LEU A 17 17.30 26.18 -47.55
C LEU A 17 16.23 26.73 -48.51
N GLY A 18 15.04 26.98 -47.94
CA GLY A 18 14.02 27.90 -48.46
C GLY A 18 12.63 27.71 -47.82
N ILE A 19 12.15 28.71 -47.08
CA ILE A 19 11.03 28.73 -46.11
C ILE A 19 9.66 29.06 -46.76
N MET A 20 8.57 28.77 -46.02
CA MET A 20 7.13 29.14 -46.17
C MET A 20 6.27 28.01 -46.77
N GLY A 21 5.29 27.40 -46.12
CA GLY A 21 4.40 27.86 -45.05
C GLY A 21 3.00 28.10 -45.65
N LEU A 22 2.13 27.08 -45.66
CA LEU A 22 0.67 27.24 -45.80
C LEU A 22 -0.04 25.98 -45.26
N ALA A 23 -0.78 26.19 -44.18
CA ALA A 23 -1.67 25.22 -43.56
C ALA A 23 -2.97 25.05 -44.38
N GLY A 24 -3.58 23.86 -44.35
CA GLY A 24 -4.90 23.65 -44.94
C GLY A 24 -5.41 22.21 -44.94
N TYR A 25 -6.00 21.80 -43.81
CA TYR A 25 -7.14 20.88 -43.67
C TYR A 25 -7.07 19.44 -44.23
N ALA A 26 -6.86 18.48 -43.31
CA ALA A 26 -7.56 17.19 -43.33
C ALA A 26 -8.15 16.95 -41.93
N ALA A 27 -9.44 17.20 -41.78
CA ALA A 27 -10.19 16.93 -40.56
C ALA A 27 -10.67 15.47 -40.58
N ALA A 28 -10.06 14.63 -39.75
CA ALA A 28 -10.60 13.34 -39.34
C ALA A 28 -10.93 13.44 -37.84
N ASN A 29 -12.21 13.25 -37.51
CA ASN A 29 -12.73 13.17 -36.15
C ASN A 29 -11.97 12.10 -35.35
N THR A 30 -10.97 12.52 -34.59
CA THR A 30 -10.41 11.76 -33.47
C THR A 30 -10.78 12.55 -32.22
N ALA A 31 -11.55 11.92 -31.32
CA ALA A 31 -11.73 12.46 -29.99
C ALA A 31 -10.34 12.67 -29.39
N ALA A 32 -10.03 13.91 -28.99
CA ALA A 32 -8.75 14.24 -28.40
C ALA A 32 -8.52 13.35 -27.18
N THR A 33 -7.44 12.56 -27.22
CA THR A 33 -6.85 11.98 -26.01
C THR A 33 -6.63 13.11 -25.02
N PRO A 34 -7.13 13.03 -23.78
CA PRO A 34 -6.81 14.05 -22.77
C PRO A 34 -5.29 14.14 -22.66
N ALA A 35 -4.77 15.37 -22.67
CA ALA A 35 -3.34 15.61 -22.55
C ALA A 35 -2.79 14.90 -21.30
N PRO A 36 -1.62 14.25 -21.36
CA PRO A 36 -0.98 13.71 -20.18
C PRO A 36 -0.79 14.84 -19.16
N ALA A 37 -1.01 14.52 -17.87
CA ALA A 37 -0.77 15.46 -16.79
C ALA A 37 0.66 16.02 -16.90
N PRO A 38 0.88 17.32 -16.62
CA PRO A 38 2.22 17.90 -16.67
C PRO A 38 3.18 17.07 -15.79
N ALA A 39 4.36 16.76 -16.33
CA ALA A 39 5.37 15.99 -15.62
C ALA A 39 5.72 16.68 -14.30
N ASP A 40 5.56 15.95 -13.20
CA ASP A 40 6.07 16.36 -11.90
C ASP A 40 7.60 16.45 -11.99
N PRO A 41 8.20 17.64 -11.79
CA PRO A 41 9.66 17.81 -11.83
C PRO A 41 10.39 17.03 -10.71
N THR A 42 9.68 16.37 -9.79
CA THR A 42 10.24 15.50 -8.74
C THR A 42 10.22 14.00 -9.06
N ALA A 43 9.58 13.59 -10.17
CA ALA A 43 9.59 12.21 -10.63
C ALA A 43 10.94 11.88 -11.28
N GLY A 44 11.68 10.91 -10.71
CA GLY A 44 12.89 10.38 -11.34
C GLY A 44 12.59 9.76 -12.72
N PRO A 45 13.59 9.25 -13.44
CA PRO A 45 13.41 8.78 -14.81
C PRO A 45 12.45 7.58 -14.95
N PHE A 46 12.20 6.86 -13.86
CA PHE A 46 11.47 5.58 -13.86
C PHE A 46 9.95 5.73 -13.77
N ALA A 47 9.25 4.61 -13.94
CA ALA A 47 7.82 4.53 -13.66
C ALA A 47 7.49 5.05 -12.26
N GLN A 48 6.39 5.80 -12.12
CA GLN A 48 5.99 6.39 -10.84
C GLN A 48 5.43 5.35 -9.86
N VAL A 49 5.05 4.19 -10.39
CA VAL A 49 4.58 2.99 -9.68
C VAL A 49 4.98 1.76 -10.50
N PRO A 50 5.18 0.58 -9.89
CA PRO A 50 5.45 -0.66 -10.61
C PRO A 50 4.40 -0.96 -11.69
N LEU A 51 4.84 -1.25 -12.92
CA LEU A 51 3.94 -1.32 -14.09
C LEU A 51 2.89 -2.46 -14.04
N HIS A 52 3.14 -3.51 -13.27
CA HIS A 52 2.17 -4.60 -13.04
C HIS A 52 1.18 -4.33 -11.91
N ILE A 53 1.36 -3.24 -11.18
CA ILE A 53 0.60 -2.92 -9.98
C ILE A 53 0.19 -1.44 -10.00
N ILE A 54 -0.30 -0.96 -11.15
CA ILE A 54 -1.01 0.32 -11.18
C ILE A 54 -2.44 -0.01 -10.78
N GLN A 55 -2.84 0.38 -9.59
CA GLN A 55 -4.26 0.41 -9.24
C GLN A 55 -4.58 1.79 -8.73
N THR A 56 -5.08 2.61 -9.64
CA THR A 56 -5.57 3.93 -9.30
C THR A 56 -7.07 3.90 -9.56
N THR A 57 -7.85 3.84 -8.50
CA THR A 57 -9.25 4.22 -8.60
C THR A 57 -9.33 5.67 -8.16
N GLN A 58 -9.25 6.60 -9.11
CA GLN A 58 -9.74 7.94 -8.83
C GLN A 58 -11.24 7.86 -8.78
N THR A 59 -11.74 7.73 -7.56
CA THR A 59 -13.15 7.99 -7.34
C THR A 59 -13.27 9.49 -7.17
N SER A 60 -13.43 10.22 -8.28
CA SER A 60 -13.93 11.58 -8.21
C SER A 60 -15.45 11.51 -8.09
N GLY A 61 -15.91 11.00 -6.95
CA GLY A 61 -17.21 11.34 -6.42
C GLY A 61 -16.91 12.21 -5.21
N VAL A 62 -17.38 13.45 -5.21
CA VAL A 62 -17.50 14.18 -3.95
C VAL A 62 -18.55 13.38 -3.18
N GLY A 63 -18.13 12.36 -2.43
CA GLY A 63 -19.01 11.67 -1.50
C GLY A 63 -19.70 12.77 -0.70
N VAL A 64 -21.01 12.91 -0.90
CA VAL A 64 -21.67 14.13 -0.44
C VAL A 64 -21.66 14.10 1.09
N LYS A 65 -20.92 15.03 1.69
CA LYS A 65 -20.68 15.07 3.13
C LYS A 65 -22.01 15.06 3.88
N PRO A 66 -22.21 14.16 4.86
CA PRO A 66 -23.40 14.19 5.68
C PRO A 66 -23.48 15.51 6.46
N ASN A 67 -24.68 16.02 6.63
CA ASN A 67 -24.99 17.20 7.44
C ASN A 67 -25.24 16.76 8.89
N VAL A 68 -24.41 17.23 9.83
CA VAL A 68 -24.52 16.87 11.24
C VAL A 68 -24.72 18.10 12.10
N VAL A 69 -25.76 18.10 12.94
CA VAL A 69 -25.94 19.09 14.01
C VAL A 69 -25.52 18.49 15.34
N LEU A 70 -24.50 19.08 15.96
CA LEU A 70 -24.11 18.82 17.35
C LEU A 70 -24.95 19.68 18.29
N GLN A 71 -25.82 19.06 19.08
CA GLN A 71 -26.53 19.70 20.18
C GLN A 71 -25.81 19.42 21.49
N ILE A 72 -25.17 20.45 22.05
CA ILE A 72 -24.35 20.34 23.25
C ILE A 72 -25.06 20.94 24.45
N ASP A 73 -25.21 20.14 25.50
CA ASP A 73 -25.62 20.60 26.81
C ASP A 73 -24.55 21.46 27.47
N ASN A 74 -24.91 22.72 27.74
CA ASN A 74 -24.12 23.65 28.52
C ASN A 74 -24.92 24.18 29.72
N SER A 75 -25.82 23.39 30.29
CA SER A 75 -26.57 23.74 31.49
C SER A 75 -25.70 23.76 32.75
N TYR A 76 -26.22 24.27 33.87
CA TYR A 76 -25.47 24.31 35.14
C TYR A 76 -25.03 22.92 35.65
N SER A 77 -25.76 21.85 35.34
CA SER A 77 -25.39 20.50 35.79
C SER A 77 -24.09 19.99 35.13
N MET A 78 -23.68 20.61 34.02
CA MET A 78 -22.43 20.31 33.33
C MET A 78 -21.16 20.83 34.06
N TYR A 79 -21.32 21.58 35.16
CA TYR A 79 -20.21 21.91 36.07
C TYR A 79 -19.79 20.73 36.97
N ALA A 80 -20.64 19.72 37.15
CA ALA A 80 -20.32 18.57 37.99
C ALA A 80 -19.23 17.69 37.37
N SER A 81 -18.50 16.91 38.18
CA SER A 81 -17.68 15.80 37.71
C SER A 81 -18.57 14.66 37.17
N PRO A 82 -18.12 13.84 36.20
CA PRO A 82 -18.86 12.68 35.71
C PRO A 82 -19.23 11.66 36.81
N GLU A 83 -18.41 11.55 37.86
CA GLU A 83 -18.58 10.59 38.96
C GLU A 83 -19.40 11.14 40.15
N GLU A 84 -19.69 12.46 40.18
CA GLU A 84 -20.36 13.08 41.32
C GLU A 84 -21.89 12.91 41.25
N THR A 85 -22.45 12.24 42.25
CA THR A 85 -23.89 11.88 42.34
C THR A 85 -24.71 12.83 43.21
N SER A 86 -24.08 13.78 43.89
CA SER A 86 -24.77 14.69 44.82
C SER A 86 -25.08 16.02 44.13
N PRO A 87 -26.37 16.39 43.97
CA PRO A 87 -26.72 17.62 43.29
C PRO A 87 -26.21 18.88 44.01
N ASN A 88 -25.91 18.85 45.32
CA ASN A 88 -25.90 20.01 46.22
C ASN A 88 -24.55 20.71 46.54
N ARG A 89 -23.39 20.33 45.96
CA ARG A 89 -22.08 20.84 46.48
C ARG A 89 -21.48 22.09 45.82
N HIS A 90 -21.85 22.47 44.59
CA HIS A 90 -20.99 23.37 43.79
C HIS A 90 -21.57 24.74 43.40
N ILE A 91 -22.79 25.10 43.80
CA ILE A 91 -23.35 26.44 43.52
C ILE A 91 -22.78 27.52 44.49
N LEU A 92 -21.94 27.14 45.47
CA LEU A 92 -21.52 28.01 46.58
C LEU A 92 -19.99 28.18 46.76
N GLN A 93 -19.13 27.81 45.81
CA GLN A 93 -17.68 28.05 45.90
C GLN A 93 -17.09 28.78 44.68
N PRO A 94 -16.11 29.70 44.88
CA PRO A 94 -15.50 30.49 43.80
C PRO A 94 -14.73 29.63 42.77
N PRO A 95 -14.53 30.16 41.54
CA PRO A 95 -14.17 29.39 40.33
C PRO A 95 -12.70 28.96 40.27
N ARG A 96 -12.20 28.22 41.26
CA ARG A 96 -10.85 27.64 41.24
C ARG A 96 -10.89 26.12 41.23
N LEU A 97 -10.53 25.57 40.07
CA LEU A 97 -10.10 24.19 39.73
C LEU A 97 -11.22 23.14 39.54
N TYR A 98 -11.72 23.01 38.30
CA TYR A 98 -12.30 21.75 37.81
C TYR A 98 -11.91 21.50 36.35
N THR A 99 -10.67 21.09 36.11
CA THR A 99 -10.22 20.53 34.83
C THR A 99 -11.02 19.28 34.41
N ASP A 100 -11.73 18.65 35.35
CA ASP A 100 -12.45 17.39 35.16
C ASP A 100 -13.98 17.54 35.25
N SER A 101 -14.50 18.76 35.09
CA SER A 101 -15.95 18.95 34.95
C SER A 101 -16.47 18.30 33.66
N ARG A 102 -17.76 17.93 33.65
CA ARG A 102 -18.41 17.34 32.48
C ARG A 102 -18.25 18.23 31.24
N LEU A 103 -18.39 19.55 31.38
CA LEU A 103 -18.22 20.49 30.27
C LEU A 103 -16.77 20.55 29.75
N GLU A 104 -15.76 20.53 30.62
CA GLU A 104 -14.34 20.55 30.19
C GLU A 104 -13.93 19.24 29.52
N ILE A 105 -14.42 18.09 30.01
CA ILE A 105 -14.26 16.79 29.33
C ILE A 105 -14.93 16.82 27.96
N THR A 106 -16.11 17.43 27.85
CA THR A 106 -16.84 17.62 26.58
C THR A 106 -16.02 18.45 25.60
N LYS A 107 -15.43 19.57 26.04
CA LYS A 107 -14.57 20.41 25.19
C LYS A 107 -13.38 19.63 24.65
N ARG A 108 -12.72 18.81 25.48
CA ARG A 108 -11.60 17.96 25.04
C ARG A 108 -12.02 16.91 24.02
N ALA A 109 -13.13 16.22 24.27
CA ALA A 109 -13.68 15.24 23.33
C ALA A 109 -14.03 15.89 21.98
N LEU A 110 -14.66 17.07 21.99
CA LEU A 110 -14.99 17.81 20.77
C LEU A 110 -13.74 18.27 20.01
N ARG A 111 -12.70 18.76 20.69
CA ARG A 111 -11.41 19.11 20.05
C ARG A 111 -10.75 17.90 19.42
N ARG A 112 -10.75 16.74 20.09
CA ARG A 112 -10.23 15.48 19.53
C ARG A 112 -10.92 15.12 18.21
N ILE A 113 -12.24 15.27 18.14
CA ILE A 113 -13.02 15.02 16.92
C ILE A 113 -12.64 16.03 15.83
N MET A 114 -12.52 17.32 16.16
CA MET A 114 -12.12 18.37 15.21
C MET A 114 -10.65 18.23 14.76
N GLN A 115 -9.80 17.50 15.49
CA GLN A 115 -8.42 17.22 15.10
C GLN A 115 -8.28 15.96 14.22
N ASN A 116 -9.29 15.09 14.18
CA ASN A 116 -9.29 13.90 13.34
C ASN A 116 -9.74 14.25 11.90
N PRO A 117 -8.86 14.18 10.87
CA PRO A 117 -9.20 14.58 9.50
C PRO A 117 -10.37 13.80 8.91
N GLN A 118 -10.53 12.52 9.27
CA GLN A 118 -11.62 11.67 8.79
C GLN A 118 -12.99 12.24 9.18
N TYR A 119 -13.11 12.79 10.39
CA TYR A 119 -14.37 13.36 10.90
C TYR A 119 -14.48 14.86 10.63
N ARG A 120 -13.39 15.62 10.78
CA ARG A 120 -13.32 17.06 10.52
C ARG A 120 -13.70 17.38 9.08
N ASP A 121 -13.08 16.67 8.13
CA ASP A 121 -13.23 16.97 6.71
C ASP A 121 -14.33 16.13 6.05
N GLY A 122 -14.69 15.00 6.64
CA GLY A 122 -15.70 14.08 6.11
C GLY A 122 -17.15 14.47 6.40
N ILE A 123 -17.41 15.47 7.26
CA ILE A 123 -18.75 15.82 7.75
C ILE A 123 -19.00 17.34 7.61
N ASN A 124 -20.22 17.73 7.25
CA ASN A 124 -20.69 19.11 7.30
C ASN A 124 -21.22 19.42 8.70
N TRP A 125 -20.43 20.15 9.50
CA TRP A 125 -20.73 20.39 10.90
C TRP A 125 -21.54 21.67 11.15
N GLN A 126 -22.60 21.54 11.94
CA GLN A 126 -23.35 22.62 12.55
C GLN A 126 -23.40 22.39 14.07
N MET A 127 -23.43 23.44 14.88
CA MET A 127 -23.38 23.31 16.34
C MET A 127 -24.38 24.25 17.01
N ILE A 128 -25.13 23.70 17.97
CA ILE A 128 -26.09 24.42 18.79
C ILE A 128 -25.85 24.09 20.27
N THR A 129 -26.04 25.07 21.14
CA THR A 129 -25.99 24.89 22.60
C THR A 129 -27.37 25.13 23.21
N LEU A 130 -27.57 24.72 24.47
CA LEU A 130 -28.84 24.96 25.17
C LEU A 130 -29.06 26.44 25.49
N TRP A 131 -28.01 27.16 25.89
CA TRP A 131 -28.09 28.55 26.29
C TRP A 131 -27.01 29.43 25.66
N ASP A 132 -27.42 30.66 25.30
CA ASP A 132 -26.54 31.66 24.67
C ASP A 132 -25.85 32.60 25.68
N LYS A 133 -26.38 32.69 26.92
CA LYS A 133 -26.02 33.70 27.93
C LYS A 133 -25.64 33.06 29.26
N VAL A 134 -24.66 33.65 29.95
CA VAL A 134 -24.54 33.53 31.40
C VAL A 134 -25.74 34.26 32.02
N VAL A 135 -26.55 33.58 32.82
CA VAL A 135 -27.58 34.29 33.61
C VAL A 135 -26.85 35.24 34.55
N GLU A 136 -27.18 36.54 34.52
CA GLU A 136 -26.49 37.61 35.26
C GLU A 136 -26.09 37.18 36.68
N GLU A 137 -24.82 37.40 37.02
CA GLU A 137 -24.33 37.36 38.39
C GLU A 137 -25.16 38.33 39.23
N TYR A 138 -25.95 37.82 40.17
CA TYR A 138 -26.84 38.62 41.03
C TYR A 138 -26.01 39.51 41.96
N LYS A 139 -25.60 40.71 41.50
CA LYS A 139 -25.00 41.74 42.36
C LYS A 139 -26.09 42.59 43.00
N TYR A 140 -26.33 42.41 44.29
CA TYR A 140 -27.05 43.37 45.15
C TYR A 140 -26.09 44.44 45.69
N PRO A 141 -26.46 45.74 45.79
CA PRO A 141 -27.50 46.22 46.71
C PRO A 141 -28.46 47.32 46.14
N PHE A 142 -29.65 47.48 46.73
CA PHE A 142 -30.63 48.57 46.44
C PHE A 142 -30.18 49.94 47.04
N PRO A 143 -30.82 51.11 46.77
CA PRO A 143 -31.98 51.46 45.91
C PRO A 143 -31.75 52.66 44.95
N VAL A 144 -32.48 52.84 43.83
CA VAL A 144 -33.38 53.99 43.47
C VAL A 144 -34.01 53.79 42.07
N SER A 145 -35.21 54.37 41.94
CA SER A 145 -36.09 54.61 40.77
C SER A 145 -35.57 54.47 39.33
N SER A 146 -36.36 53.76 38.53
CA SER A 146 -36.69 53.97 37.11
C SER A 146 -35.76 54.85 36.27
N SER A 147 -34.96 54.23 35.40
CA SER A 147 -35.03 54.38 33.94
C SER A 147 -33.78 53.78 33.29
N THR A 148 -33.98 53.08 32.17
CA THR A 148 -32.98 52.45 31.29
C THR A 148 -32.26 51.20 31.81
N TRP A 149 -32.90 50.05 31.58
CA TRP A 149 -32.18 48.78 31.40
C TRP A 149 -31.38 48.85 30.09
N ASN A 150 -30.18 49.41 30.13
CA ASN A 150 -29.22 49.23 29.04
C ASN A 150 -28.72 47.78 29.07
N ARG A 151 -29.45 46.90 28.38
CA ARG A 151 -28.95 45.59 27.97
C ARG A 151 -27.65 45.82 27.18
N PRO A 152 -26.50 45.22 27.55
CA PRO A 152 -25.35 45.22 26.65
C PRO A 152 -25.74 44.58 25.32
N PRO A 153 -25.11 44.96 24.19
CA PRO A 153 -25.46 44.44 22.88
C PRO A 153 -25.42 42.91 22.88
N SER A 154 -26.51 42.29 22.44
CA SER A 154 -26.60 40.86 22.19
C SER A 154 -25.54 40.45 21.16
N THR A 155 -24.55 39.67 21.56
CA THR A 155 -23.79 38.89 20.59
C THR A 155 -24.36 37.49 20.59
N ASP A 156 -25.19 37.20 19.58
CA ASP A 156 -25.79 35.91 19.25
C ASP A 156 -24.71 34.97 18.67
N TRP A 157 -23.58 34.84 19.36
CA TRP A 157 -22.29 34.40 18.79
C TRP A 157 -22.29 33.02 18.14
N TRP A 158 -23.18 32.10 18.55
CA TRP A 158 -23.38 30.84 17.84
C TRP A 158 -24.55 30.86 16.88
N GLN A 159 -25.54 31.74 17.02
CA GLN A 159 -26.74 31.74 16.17
C GLN A 159 -26.53 32.47 14.85
N ASP A 160 -25.56 33.38 14.77
CA ASP A 160 -25.30 34.19 13.57
C ASP A 160 -25.07 33.34 12.31
N HIS A 161 -24.27 32.27 12.42
CA HIS A 161 -24.02 31.37 11.28
C HIS A 161 -25.31 30.62 10.87
N ALA A 162 -26.10 30.15 11.85
CA ALA A 162 -27.37 29.46 11.58
C ALA A 162 -28.39 30.40 10.93
N ARG A 163 -28.50 31.67 11.38
CA ARG A 163 -29.36 32.68 10.74
C ARG A 163 -28.89 33.04 9.34
N ALA A 164 -27.58 33.22 9.14
CA ALA A 164 -27.00 33.49 7.84
C ALA A 164 -27.22 32.32 6.87
N PHE A 165 -27.10 31.08 7.34
CA PHE A 165 -27.45 29.88 6.57
C PHE A 165 -28.93 29.87 6.17
N LEU A 166 -29.84 30.09 7.11
CA LEU A 166 -31.29 30.12 6.87
C LEU A 166 -31.72 31.26 5.94
N ALA A 167 -30.99 32.38 5.94
CA ALA A 167 -31.17 33.49 5.00
C ALA A 167 -30.57 33.21 3.61
N GLY A 168 -29.88 32.08 3.42
CA GLY A 168 -29.20 31.71 2.18
C GLY A 168 -27.82 32.36 1.98
N ASN A 169 -27.32 33.10 2.97
CA ASN A 169 -26.07 33.88 2.90
C ASN A 169 -24.81 33.07 3.27
N LYS A 170 -24.96 31.91 3.90
CA LYS A 170 -23.86 30.99 4.26
C LYS A 170 -24.20 29.53 3.92
N PRO A 171 -23.20 28.65 3.73
CA PRO A 171 -23.42 27.21 3.65
C PRO A 171 -23.92 26.64 4.99
N PHE A 172 -24.43 25.40 4.97
CA PHE A 172 -24.87 24.72 6.20
C PHE A 172 -23.70 24.47 7.17
N ALA A 173 -22.55 24.06 6.64
CA ALA A 173 -21.37 23.71 7.41
C ALA A 173 -20.62 24.94 7.91
N ARG A 174 -20.21 24.92 9.17
CA ARG A 174 -19.25 25.88 9.72
C ARG A 174 -17.82 25.47 9.36
N PRO A 175 -16.94 26.43 9.03
CA PRO A 175 -15.50 26.16 8.94
C PRO A 175 -14.97 25.56 10.24
N PRO A 176 -14.06 24.56 10.20
CA PRO A 176 -13.48 23.95 11.40
C PRO A 176 -12.85 24.97 12.37
N ALA A 177 -12.19 26.00 11.83
CA ALA A 177 -11.63 27.08 12.63
C ALA A 177 -12.69 27.89 13.40
N GLU A 178 -13.90 28.05 12.85
CA GLU A 178 -15.02 28.67 13.58
C GLU A 178 -15.53 27.75 14.70
N LEU A 179 -15.52 26.43 14.50
CA LEU A 179 -15.96 25.44 15.51
C LEU A 179 -14.99 25.35 16.68
N ASP A 180 -13.68 25.36 16.42
CA ASP A 180 -12.66 25.37 17.48
C ASP A 180 -12.80 26.63 18.37
N GLN A 181 -12.97 27.79 17.74
CA GLN A 181 -13.24 29.05 18.47
C GLN A 181 -14.55 29.01 19.26
N LEU A 182 -15.51 28.20 18.81
CA LEU A 182 -16.82 28.07 19.43
C LEU A 182 -16.76 27.20 20.69
N ILE A 183 -16.01 26.10 20.64
CA ILE A 183 -15.78 25.18 21.76
C ILE A 183 -15.12 25.92 22.93
N ASP A 184 -14.20 26.84 22.65
CA ASP A 184 -13.50 27.65 23.67
C ASP A 184 -14.44 28.59 24.44
N LYS A 185 -15.56 28.99 23.81
CA LYS A 185 -16.53 29.93 24.39
C LYS A 185 -17.61 29.24 25.21
N PHE A 186 -17.61 27.90 25.31
CA PHE A 186 -18.60 27.20 26.11
C PHE A 186 -18.45 27.49 27.60
N VAL A 187 -19.56 27.90 28.21
CA VAL A 187 -19.70 28.11 29.65
C VAL A 187 -20.99 27.44 30.09
N ALA A 188 -20.95 26.76 31.24
CA ALA A 188 -22.13 26.13 31.81
C ALA A 188 -23.05 27.21 32.42
N THR A 189 -24.33 27.22 32.03
CA THR A 189 -25.31 28.25 32.35
C THR A 189 -26.74 27.78 32.05
N GLY A 190 -27.71 28.21 32.87
CA GLY A 190 -29.13 27.97 32.63
C GLY A 190 -29.64 26.54 32.91
N TYR A 191 -30.87 26.27 32.48
CA TYR A 191 -31.59 25.00 32.65
C TYR A 191 -31.31 24.01 31.51
N THR A 192 -32.04 22.91 31.40
CA THR A 192 -31.80 21.90 30.34
C THR A 192 -32.96 21.81 29.32
N PRO A 193 -33.15 22.81 28.43
CA PRO A 193 -34.21 22.83 27.41
C PRO A 193 -33.90 21.96 26.17
N THR A 194 -33.54 20.69 26.39
CA THR A 194 -33.06 19.77 25.33
C THR A 194 -34.10 19.57 24.22
N THR A 195 -35.39 19.47 24.56
CA THR A 195 -36.46 19.33 23.56
C THR A 195 -36.58 20.54 22.65
N GLU A 196 -36.45 21.75 23.19
CA GLU A 196 -36.60 22.99 22.41
C GLU A 196 -35.46 23.15 21.40
N ARG A 197 -34.22 22.87 21.82
CA ARG A 197 -33.06 22.93 20.93
C ARG A 197 -33.05 21.81 19.88
N TYR A 198 -33.66 20.66 20.19
CA TYR A 198 -33.79 19.57 19.24
C TYR A 198 -34.66 19.96 18.04
N PHE A 199 -35.73 20.75 18.26
CA PHE A 199 -36.50 21.32 17.15
C PHE A 199 -35.66 22.25 16.26
N ASP A 200 -34.79 23.08 16.84
CA ASP A 200 -33.88 23.93 16.06
C ASP A 200 -32.89 23.08 15.24
N ALA A 201 -32.37 21.97 15.80
CA ALA A 201 -31.48 21.05 15.07
C ALA A 201 -32.17 20.39 13.87
N ILE A 202 -33.37 19.85 14.08
CA ILE A 202 -34.18 19.24 13.01
C ILE A 202 -34.50 20.28 11.94
N TYR A 203 -34.90 21.49 12.34
CA TYR A 203 -35.26 22.55 11.40
C TYR A 203 -34.08 22.96 10.50
N LEU A 204 -32.87 23.08 11.05
CA LEU A 204 -31.66 23.39 10.28
C LEU A 204 -31.33 22.29 9.26
N LEU A 205 -31.44 21.02 9.64
CA LEU A 205 -31.19 19.88 8.75
C LEU A 205 -32.27 19.76 7.67
N GLN A 206 -33.53 19.96 8.02
CA GLN A 206 -34.62 19.98 7.05
C GLN A 206 -34.40 21.11 6.02
N LYS A 207 -34.06 22.32 6.47
CA LYS A 207 -33.76 23.42 5.55
C LYS A 207 -32.51 23.16 4.71
N ALA A 208 -31.54 22.39 5.22
CA ALA A 208 -30.40 21.95 4.42
C ALA A 208 -30.82 20.96 3.32
N LEU A 209 -31.73 20.03 3.61
CA LEU A 209 -32.29 19.08 2.64
C LEU A 209 -33.16 19.78 1.57
N GLU A 210 -33.81 20.90 1.92
CA GLU A 210 -34.69 21.68 1.04
C GLU A 210 -33.94 22.62 0.08
N ARG A 211 -32.61 22.82 0.23
CA ARG A 211 -31.85 23.69 -0.67
C ARG A 211 -31.64 23.09 -2.06
N ASP A 212 -31.49 23.97 -3.03
CA ASP A 212 -31.20 23.64 -4.43
C ASP A 212 -29.84 22.92 -4.64
N ASP A 213 -28.94 22.95 -3.65
CA ASP A 213 -27.61 22.32 -3.67
C ASP A 213 -27.52 21.02 -2.83
N ALA A 214 -28.62 20.54 -2.26
CA ALA A 214 -28.68 19.28 -1.51
C ALA A 214 -28.65 18.07 -2.44
N TRP A 215 -28.01 16.97 -2.06
CA TRP A 215 -27.91 15.78 -2.92
C TRP A 215 -28.70 14.58 -2.40
N ARG A 216 -29.17 13.69 -3.28
CA ARG A 216 -29.97 12.51 -2.87
C ARG A 216 -29.23 11.49 -2.00
N CYS A 217 -27.90 11.56 -1.97
CA CYS A 217 -27.05 10.72 -1.14
C CYS A 217 -26.54 11.44 0.12
N GLN A 218 -26.96 12.68 0.36
CA GLN A 218 -26.51 13.47 1.51
C GLN A 218 -27.29 13.10 2.78
N LYS A 219 -26.65 12.34 3.68
CA LYS A 219 -27.27 11.95 4.95
C LYS A 219 -27.30 13.09 5.96
N SER A 220 -28.31 13.11 6.82
CA SER A 220 -28.49 14.11 7.86
C SER A 220 -28.59 13.44 9.24
N ALA A 221 -27.87 13.96 10.22
CA ALA A 221 -27.93 13.44 11.59
C ALA A 221 -27.86 14.52 12.67
N VAL A 222 -28.51 14.27 13.81
CA VAL A 222 -28.38 15.06 15.04
C VAL A 222 -27.65 14.22 16.08
N ILE A 223 -26.65 14.79 16.75
CA ILE A 223 -26.03 14.20 17.92
C ILE A 223 -26.41 15.04 19.12
N ILE A 224 -27.24 14.49 20.00
CA ILE A 224 -27.61 15.12 21.27
C ILE A 224 -26.63 14.65 22.32
N PHE A 225 -25.89 15.58 22.91
CA PHE A 225 -25.00 15.33 24.03
C PHE A 225 -25.53 16.07 25.26
N SER A 226 -25.94 15.33 26.30
CA SER A 226 -26.54 15.91 27.52
C SER A 226 -26.39 14.99 28.72
N ASP A 227 -26.42 15.57 29.92
CA ASP A 227 -26.52 14.82 31.17
C ASP A 227 -27.97 14.55 31.60
N GLY A 228 -28.95 14.97 30.78
CA GLY A 228 -30.35 14.57 30.88
C GLY A 228 -31.04 15.00 32.16
N LYS A 229 -30.54 16.02 32.89
CA LYS A 229 -31.16 16.52 34.12
C LYS A 229 -32.13 17.67 33.84
N PRO A 230 -33.46 17.43 33.67
CA PRO A 230 -34.44 18.50 33.63
C PRO A 230 -34.55 19.10 35.03
N ASN A 231 -33.79 20.16 35.29
CA ASN A 231 -33.78 20.88 36.54
C ASN A 231 -35.09 21.67 36.72
N THR A 232 -36.16 20.99 37.16
CA THR A 232 -37.35 21.61 37.77
C THR A 232 -37.26 21.50 39.30
N ALA A 233 -37.04 22.64 39.95
CA ALA A 233 -37.61 23.04 41.24
C ALA A 233 -37.41 22.21 42.54
N ASN A 234 -36.68 21.10 42.59
CA ASN A 234 -36.45 20.37 43.87
C ASN A 234 -35.17 20.75 44.63
N TYR A 235 -34.44 21.75 44.18
CA TYR A 235 -33.15 22.11 44.77
C TYR A 235 -33.26 22.82 46.15
N PHE A 236 -34.46 23.10 46.66
CA PHE A 236 -34.67 23.87 47.90
C PHE A 236 -35.57 23.20 48.95
N ASP A 237 -35.89 21.90 48.82
CA ASP A 237 -36.88 21.28 49.72
C ASP A 237 -36.33 20.82 51.08
N ASP A 238 -35.01 20.74 51.26
CA ASP A 238 -34.44 20.31 52.54
C ASP A 238 -34.04 21.49 53.45
N LYS A 239 -35.02 22.06 54.14
CA LYS A 239 -34.82 23.14 55.13
C LYS A 239 -34.05 22.72 56.39
N LYS A 240 -33.74 21.44 56.58
CA LYS A 240 -33.19 20.94 57.85
C LYS A 240 -31.67 20.81 57.90
N SER A 241 -30.97 20.94 56.77
CA SER A 241 -29.54 20.67 56.66
C SER A 241 -28.66 21.90 56.33
N LEU A 242 -29.22 23.11 56.29
CA LEU A 242 -28.46 24.35 56.05
C LEU A 242 -27.95 24.98 57.37
N PRO A 243 -26.63 25.11 57.61
CA PRO A 243 -26.11 25.76 58.81
C PRO A 243 -26.00 27.28 58.63
N SER A 244 -26.50 28.05 59.61
CA SER A 244 -26.38 29.51 59.82
C SER A 244 -27.44 30.45 59.20
N ASP A 245 -27.72 31.53 59.95
CA ASP A 245 -28.78 32.51 59.71
C ASP A 245 -28.58 33.40 58.47
N LEU A 246 -27.39 33.39 57.86
CA LEU A 246 -27.15 34.04 56.56
C LEU A 246 -27.89 33.34 55.40
N LEU A 247 -28.16 32.03 55.52
CA LEU A 247 -28.78 31.24 54.45
C LEU A 247 -30.32 31.33 54.43
N ARG A 248 -30.96 31.69 55.55
CA ARG A 248 -32.43 31.88 55.61
C ARG A 248 -32.89 33.16 54.91
N SER A 249 -32.08 34.21 54.91
CA SER A 249 -32.39 35.48 54.24
C SER A 249 -32.17 35.43 52.73
N GLN A 250 -31.28 34.55 52.25
CA GLN A 250 -31.03 34.32 50.81
C GLN A 250 -32.05 33.37 50.16
N ALA A 251 -32.69 32.47 50.91
CA ALA A 251 -33.76 31.60 50.41
C ALA A 251 -35.14 32.28 50.31
N ALA A 252 -35.33 33.41 51.01
CA ALA A 252 -36.61 34.10 51.11
C ALA A 252 -37.12 34.75 49.79
N PRO A 253 -36.27 35.29 48.88
CA PRO A 253 -36.73 35.85 47.62
C PRO A 253 -37.13 34.78 46.60
N MET A 254 -36.42 33.63 46.56
CA MET A 254 -36.77 32.50 45.68
C MET A 254 -38.02 31.74 46.17
N ALA A 255 -38.32 31.79 47.46
CA ALA A 255 -39.55 31.24 48.02
C ALA A 255 -40.82 32.10 47.73
N LYS A 256 -40.68 33.39 47.38
CA LYS A 256 -41.84 34.24 47.05
C LYS A 256 -42.47 33.92 45.69
N ASN A 257 -41.72 33.30 44.77
CA ASN A 257 -42.24 32.79 43.48
C ASN A 257 -42.69 31.31 43.57
N ARG A 258 -43.16 30.87 44.75
CA ARG A 258 -43.64 29.49 44.99
C ARG A 258 -44.88 29.10 44.19
N LYS A 259 -45.66 30.05 43.65
CA LYS A 259 -46.91 29.78 42.91
C LYS A 259 -46.75 29.62 41.41
N SER A 260 -45.67 30.13 40.80
CA SER A 260 -45.43 30.05 39.35
C SER A 260 -44.45 28.93 38.94
N ALA A 261 -43.84 28.24 39.91
CA ALA A 261 -42.84 27.20 39.66
C ALA A 261 -43.34 25.75 39.86
N ARG A 262 -44.63 25.53 40.18
CA ARG A 262 -45.12 24.17 40.51
C ARG A 262 -45.54 23.31 39.32
N GLU A 263 -45.93 23.83 38.15
CA GLU A 263 -46.16 23.04 36.91
C GLU A 263 -46.11 23.98 35.66
N PRO A 264 -45.69 23.54 34.45
CA PRO A 264 -44.40 22.97 34.05
C PRO A 264 -43.67 23.87 33.02
N ALA A 265 -42.38 24.18 33.22
CA ALA A 265 -41.52 24.78 32.20
C ALA A 265 -41.16 23.82 31.02
N LEU A 266 -41.98 22.78 30.80
CA LEU A 266 -41.72 21.65 29.90
C LEU A 266 -42.98 21.26 29.11
N SER A 267 -43.93 22.18 28.96
CA SER A 267 -45.17 21.95 28.22
C SER A 267 -45.43 23.13 27.28
N PHE A 268 -45.53 22.83 25.99
CA PHE A 268 -45.83 23.79 24.94
C PHE A 268 -47.20 23.48 24.36
N TYR A 269 -47.91 24.53 23.97
CA TYR A 269 -49.22 24.45 23.34
C TYR A 269 -49.18 25.09 21.96
N LEU A 270 -50.10 24.65 21.10
CA LEU A 270 -50.40 25.26 19.82
C LEU A 270 -51.59 26.21 20.01
N HIS A 271 -51.41 27.50 19.75
CA HIS A 271 -52.51 28.47 19.80
C HIS A 271 -53.32 28.42 18.50
N PRO A 272 -54.66 28.21 18.53
CA PRO A 272 -55.48 28.05 17.31
C PRO A 272 -55.41 29.24 16.34
N GLY A 273 -55.20 30.45 16.85
CA GLY A 273 -55.18 31.69 16.06
C GLY A 273 -53.81 32.11 15.50
N ASN A 274 -52.71 31.68 16.10
CA ASN A 274 -51.35 32.12 15.77
C ASN A 274 -50.48 30.87 15.72
N GLN A 275 -49.94 30.52 14.55
CA GLN A 275 -49.22 29.28 14.22
C GLN A 275 -47.87 29.11 14.95
N HIS A 276 -47.75 29.52 16.22
CA HIS A 276 -46.51 29.59 17.00
C HIS A 276 -46.58 28.72 18.26
N TYR A 277 -45.46 28.07 18.58
CA TYR A 277 -45.26 27.34 19.84
C TYR A 277 -44.85 28.33 20.92
N MET A 278 -45.66 28.44 21.99
CA MET A 278 -45.45 29.41 23.06
C MET A 278 -45.26 28.73 24.41
N ARG A 279 -44.48 29.38 25.28
CA ARG A 279 -44.30 29.01 26.69
C ARG A 279 -45.38 29.70 27.52
N ILE A 280 -46.06 28.98 28.41
CA ILE A 280 -47.01 29.60 29.35
C ILE A 280 -46.22 30.44 30.36
N ASN A 281 -46.50 31.74 30.41
CA ASN A 281 -46.06 32.62 31.48
C ASN A 281 -47.26 32.91 32.40
N HIS A 282 -47.23 32.44 33.64
CA HIS A 282 -48.42 32.42 34.51
C HIS A 282 -48.69 33.76 35.24
N ASP A 283 -48.16 34.87 34.74
CA ASP A 283 -48.31 36.20 35.33
C ASP A 283 -49.34 37.00 34.52
N THR A 284 -50.62 36.89 34.93
CA THR A 284 -51.81 37.35 34.20
C THR A 284 -51.96 38.85 33.98
N ASN A 285 -50.91 39.66 34.15
CA ASN A 285 -50.98 41.12 33.96
C ASN A 285 -49.79 41.75 33.22
N LYS A 286 -48.88 40.98 32.63
CA LYS A 286 -47.82 41.52 31.75
C LYS A 286 -47.61 40.62 30.55
N GLY A 287 -48.38 40.87 29.49
CA GLY A 287 -48.31 40.13 28.24
C GLY A 287 -46.96 40.28 27.53
N THR A 288 -46.09 39.29 27.68
CA THR A 288 -45.09 38.93 26.67
C THR A 288 -44.90 37.42 26.72
N ASP A 289 -45.60 36.69 25.85
CA ASP A 289 -45.27 35.31 25.52
C ASP A 289 -43.92 35.31 24.77
N GLU A 290 -42.93 34.56 25.25
CA GLU A 290 -41.66 34.38 24.51
C GLU A 290 -41.79 33.20 23.52
N PRO A 291 -41.39 33.36 22.25
CA PRO A 291 -41.34 32.26 21.30
C PRO A 291 -40.27 31.24 21.70
N MET A 292 -40.64 29.97 21.83
CA MET A 292 -39.72 28.92 22.29
C MET A 292 -38.66 28.53 21.24
N ILE A 293 -38.93 28.80 19.96
CA ILE A 293 -38.07 28.43 18.83
C ILE A 293 -37.40 29.70 18.28
N LYS A 294 -36.07 29.73 18.27
CA LYS A 294 -35.31 30.95 17.92
C LYS A 294 -35.17 31.16 16.41
N PHE A 295 -35.31 30.10 15.61
CA PHE A 295 -35.12 30.14 14.16
C PHE A 295 -36.38 29.82 13.33
N ALA A 296 -37.38 29.14 13.89
CA ALA A 296 -38.53 28.68 13.12
C ALA A 296 -39.65 29.72 13.07
N TRP A 297 -39.70 30.50 11.99
CA TRP A 297 -40.85 31.34 11.65
C TRP A 297 -41.16 31.31 10.14
N LYS A 298 -42.48 31.32 9.85
CA LYS A 298 -43.20 31.55 8.58
C LYS A 298 -43.51 30.39 7.62
N GLU A 299 -42.95 29.19 7.77
CA GLU A 299 -43.35 28.04 6.93
C GLU A 299 -43.81 26.84 7.77
N PRO A 300 -44.88 26.12 7.34
CA PRO A 300 -45.40 24.97 8.08
C PRO A 300 -44.36 23.84 8.15
N PHE A 301 -44.18 23.29 9.35
CA PHE A 301 -43.50 22.01 9.54
C PHE A 301 -44.33 20.92 8.85
N ILE A 302 -43.83 20.36 7.75
CA ILE A 302 -44.56 19.37 6.96
C ILE A 302 -44.44 18.01 7.65
N TYR A 303 -45.46 17.62 8.40
CA TYR A 303 -45.65 16.23 8.81
C TYR A 303 -47.10 15.78 8.63
N SER A 304 -47.31 14.68 7.91
CA SER A 304 -48.57 13.95 7.86
C SER A 304 -48.34 12.53 8.39
N HIS A 305 -48.92 12.22 9.55
CA HIS A 305 -48.96 10.85 10.06
C HIS A 305 -50.11 10.12 9.34
N PRO A 306 -49.95 8.88 8.86
CA PRO A 306 -51.03 8.14 8.17
C PRO A 306 -52.31 8.03 8.99
N ASN A 307 -52.18 7.99 10.32
CA ASN A 307 -53.27 7.82 11.28
C ASN A 307 -53.67 9.09 12.07
N MET A 308 -53.06 10.26 11.82
CA MET A 308 -53.48 11.52 12.46
C MET A 308 -53.69 12.60 11.41
N ARG A 309 -54.95 13.05 11.23
CA ARG A 309 -55.33 14.06 10.24
C ARG A 309 -54.62 15.40 10.52
N LEU A 310 -54.10 15.99 9.45
CA LEU A 310 -53.36 17.25 9.31
C LEU A 310 -53.87 18.42 10.18
N PHE A 311 -52.93 19.23 10.68
CA PHE A 311 -53.17 20.66 10.94
C PHE A 311 -52.48 21.49 9.84
N VAL A 312 -53.25 21.99 8.86
CA VAL A 312 -52.81 23.03 7.92
C VAL A 312 -53.94 24.03 7.70
N ARG A 313 -53.60 25.33 7.71
CA ARG A 313 -54.46 26.45 7.35
C ARG A 313 -54.64 26.52 5.84
N GLN A 314 -55.87 26.66 5.35
CA GLN A 314 -56.16 27.12 3.97
C GLN A 314 -56.63 28.58 4.00
N SER A 315 -56.20 29.38 3.02
CA SER A 315 -56.61 30.78 2.85
C SER A 315 -57.83 30.92 1.93
N SER A 316 -58.71 31.85 2.32
CA SER A 316 -59.70 32.63 1.53
C SER A 316 -60.70 31.87 0.65
N ASP A 317 -61.91 31.67 1.16
CA ASP A 317 -63.14 32.38 0.76
C ASP A 317 -64.41 31.56 1.03
N ASN A 318 -65.36 32.20 1.74
CA ASN A 318 -66.78 31.93 1.89
C ASN A 318 -67.32 30.52 2.25
N ASN A 319 -67.98 30.49 3.43
CA ASN A 319 -68.94 29.51 3.97
C ASN A 319 -68.40 28.21 4.63
N PRO A 320 -68.84 27.86 5.86
CA PRO A 320 -68.22 26.82 6.67
C PRO A 320 -68.79 25.42 6.38
N PRO A 321 -67.97 24.36 6.51
CA PRO A 321 -68.45 23.12 7.11
C PRO A 321 -67.68 22.78 8.39
N ALA A 322 -68.41 22.17 9.32
CA ALA A 322 -68.11 21.99 10.73
C ALA A 322 -66.76 21.31 11.04
N TRP A 323 -66.11 21.80 12.09
CA TRP A 323 -65.00 21.14 12.77
C TRP A 323 -65.56 20.01 13.65
N GLY A 324 -65.18 18.76 13.38
CA GLY A 324 -65.48 17.62 14.23
C GLY A 324 -64.26 17.23 15.06
N LEU A 325 -64.32 17.45 16.37
CA LEU A 325 -63.44 16.81 17.36
C LEU A 325 -63.86 15.33 17.51
N LEU A 326 -62.88 14.42 17.61
CA LEU A 326 -63.15 13.02 17.97
C LEU A 326 -63.81 12.97 19.37
N SER A 327 -64.92 12.23 19.45
CA SER A 327 -65.71 11.98 20.68
C SER A 327 -64.93 11.14 21.72
N PRO A 328 -65.21 11.25 23.03
CA PRO A 328 -64.39 10.68 24.12
C PRO A 328 -64.51 9.16 24.38
N TYR A 329 -65.07 8.36 23.48
CA TYR A 329 -65.29 6.92 23.71
C TYR A 329 -64.81 6.09 22.52
N ASP A 330 -63.51 5.89 22.43
CA ASP A 330 -62.92 4.68 21.87
C ASP A 330 -61.58 4.44 22.55
N SER A 331 -61.66 3.79 23.72
CA SER A 331 -60.51 3.16 24.35
C SER A 331 -60.05 1.99 23.47
N LEU A 332 -59.21 2.26 22.47
CA LEU A 332 -58.38 1.20 21.89
C LEU A 332 -57.33 0.81 22.94
N GLN A 333 -57.63 -0.26 23.68
CA GLN A 333 -56.62 -0.97 24.45
C GLN A 333 -55.44 -1.32 23.53
N GLY A 334 -54.26 -0.77 23.81
CA GLY A 334 -53.03 -1.09 23.11
C GLY A 334 -52.44 -0.02 22.19
N VAL A 335 -53.03 1.17 22.06
CA VAL A 335 -52.46 2.29 21.28
C VAL A 335 -51.88 3.34 22.23
N GLU A 336 -50.55 3.53 22.22
CA GLU A 336 -49.87 4.60 22.97
C GLU A 336 -50.35 5.98 22.45
N THR A 337 -51.29 6.62 23.14
CA THR A 337 -51.73 7.98 22.81
C THR A 337 -50.68 8.99 23.26
N TYR A 338 -50.14 9.77 22.32
CA TYR A 338 -49.07 10.76 22.55
C TYR A 338 -49.54 12.07 23.26
N GLY A 339 -50.76 12.13 23.78
CA GLY A 339 -51.32 13.31 24.46
C GLY A 339 -52.41 12.98 25.50
N TYR A 340 -52.68 13.93 26.40
CA TYR A 340 -53.69 13.85 27.47
C TYR A 340 -54.78 14.94 27.23
N SER A 341 -56.05 14.63 27.52
CA SER A 341 -57.16 15.60 27.50
C SER A 341 -57.63 15.90 28.94
N PHE A 342 -57.88 17.17 29.25
CA PHE A 342 -58.53 17.59 30.49
C PHE A 342 -60.04 17.68 30.25
N ILE A 343 -60.85 16.97 31.05
CA ILE A 343 -62.29 17.23 31.14
C ILE A 343 -62.50 18.13 32.36
N ASN A 344 -63.02 19.33 32.13
CA ASN A 344 -63.26 20.31 33.17
C ASN A 344 -64.52 19.92 33.98
N GLN A 345 -64.36 19.40 35.20
CA GLN A 345 -65.48 19.27 36.13
C GLN A 345 -65.56 20.51 37.02
N GLY A 346 -66.44 21.43 36.62
CA GLY A 346 -67.10 22.40 37.51
C GLY A 346 -66.29 23.62 37.96
N SER A 347 -66.52 24.76 37.31
CA SER A 347 -66.90 26.06 37.91
C SER A 347 -66.56 27.24 36.97
N ASN A 348 -67.45 28.24 36.97
CA ASN A 348 -67.56 29.36 36.03
C ASN A 348 -66.26 30.18 35.84
N SER A 349 -65.54 29.95 34.74
CA SER A 349 -64.62 30.93 34.14
C SER A 349 -64.64 30.83 32.61
N PRO A 350 -64.62 31.94 31.85
CA PRO A 350 -64.96 31.94 30.43
C PRO A 350 -63.78 31.55 29.53
N HIS A 351 -64.06 30.66 28.56
CA HIS A 351 -63.31 30.41 27.32
C HIS A 351 -61.85 29.92 27.42
N LEU A 352 -61.65 28.69 27.89
CA LEU A 352 -60.53 27.86 27.41
C LEU A 352 -61.08 26.94 26.31
N GLY A 353 -60.82 27.28 25.04
CA GLY A 353 -61.09 26.38 23.91
C GLY A 353 -60.19 25.14 23.96
N ASP A 354 -60.51 24.11 23.19
CA ASP A 354 -59.80 22.82 23.18
C ASP A 354 -58.29 22.97 22.86
N TYR A 355 -57.45 23.03 23.90
CA TYR A 355 -55.99 23.07 23.78
C TYR A 355 -55.42 21.64 23.90
N ASN A 356 -54.62 21.21 22.92
CA ASN A 356 -53.84 19.98 23.00
C ASN A 356 -52.54 20.23 23.79
N TYR A 357 -52.40 19.60 24.95
CA TYR A 357 -51.19 19.70 25.78
C TYR A 357 -50.17 18.61 25.40
N TRP A 358 -48.92 19.01 25.16
CA TRP A 358 -47.78 18.08 25.11
C TRP A 358 -47.07 18.10 26.47
N THR A 359 -47.24 17.07 27.31
CA THR A 359 -46.64 17.03 28.66
C THR A 359 -45.65 15.87 28.88
N GLN A 360 -44.56 16.21 29.57
CA GLN A 360 -43.71 15.47 30.51
C GLN A 360 -43.23 14.01 30.31
N ARG A 361 -43.49 13.30 29.22
CA ARG A 361 -42.88 11.96 29.04
C ARG A 361 -42.07 11.89 27.75
N GLY A 362 -40.93 11.20 27.78
CA GLY A 362 -40.01 11.13 26.64
C GLY A 362 -40.62 10.61 25.33
N TYR A 363 -41.86 10.11 25.35
CA TYR A 363 -42.68 9.82 24.18
C TYR A 363 -42.83 10.98 23.16
N SER A 364 -42.72 12.25 23.56
CA SER A 364 -42.77 13.37 22.61
C SER A 364 -41.48 13.53 21.79
N LEU A 365 -40.32 13.40 22.43
CA LEU A 365 -39.03 13.31 21.74
C LEU A 365 -38.94 12.06 20.86
N ARG A 366 -39.50 10.95 21.35
CA ARG A 366 -39.66 9.72 20.56
C ARG A 366 -40.48 9.95 19.31
N PHE A 367 -41.65 10.56 19.44
CA PHE A 367 -42.52 10.87 18.32
C PHE A 367 -41.77 11.70 17.26
N LEU A 368 -41.04 12.74 17.66
CA LEU A 368 -40.30 13.60 16.75
C LEU A 368 -39.13 12.86 16.08
N ALA A 369 -38.29 12.19 16.85
CA ALA A 369 -37.13 11.45 16.37
C ALA A 369 -37.54 10.29 15.44
N GLU A 370 -38.63 9.59 15.75
CA GLU A 370 -39.21 8.56 14.88
C GLU A 370 -39.85 9.18 13.64
N SER A 371 -40.51 10.34 13.76
CA SER A 371 -41.14 11.01 12.62
C SER A 371 -40.13 11.44 11.56
N VAL A 372 -39.05 12.11 11.95
CA VAL A 372 -38.04 12.56 10.97
C VAL A 372 -37.15 11.43 10.44
N TYR A 373 -37.12 10.28 11.14
CA TYR A 373 -36.38 9.09 10.73
C TYR A 373 -37.17 8.17 9.80
N LEU A 374 -38.46 7.93 10.08
CA LEU A 374 -39.28 6.96 9.35
C LEU A 374 -39.78 7.50 8.00
N ASN A 375 -39.92 8.82 7.92
CA ASN A 375 -40.49 9.50 6.77
C ASN A 375 -39.42 10.03 5.84
N ASP A 376 -39.75 10.03 4.55
CA ASP A 376 -38.94 10.65 3.54
C ASP A 376 -39.32 12.14 3.44
N LEU A 377 -38.39 12.99 3.84
CA LEU A 377 -38.57 14.44 3.90
C LEU A 377 -38.45 15.12 2.52
N ARG A 378 -38.17 14.36 1.45
CA ARG A 378 -38.06 14.88 0.07
C ARG A 378 -38.74 14.01 -1.00
N LYS A 379 -39.85 13.37 -0.63
CA LYS A 379 -40.60 12.46 -1.51
C LYS A 379 -41.14 13.17 -2.76
N VAL A 380 -40.91 12.60 -3.93
CA VAL A 380 -41.38 13.16 -5.21
C VAL A 380 -42.89 13.31 -5.23
N GLY A 381 -43.37 14.49 -5.63
CA GLY A 381 -44.80 14.77 -5.85
C GLY A 381 -45.63 15.12 -4.59
N GLN A 382 -45.07 15.04 -3.38
CA GLN A 382 -45.79 15.46 -2.15
C GLN A 382 -45.56 16.93 -1.74
N HIS A 383 -44.51 17.58 -2.26
CA HIS A 383 -44.16 18.97 -1.92
C HIS A 383 -44.61 20.01 -2.95
N ALA A 384 -45.65 19.70 -3.73
CA ALA A 384 -46.21 20.59 -4.76
C ALA A 384 -46.96 21.82 -4.20
N ASN A 385 -46.81 22.17 -2.92
CA ASN A 385 -47.44 23.34 -2.34
C ASN A 385 -46.46 24.53 -2.38
N PRO A 386 -46.83 25.65 -3.03
CA PRO A 386 -45.94 26.79 -3.19
C PRO A 386 -45.61 27.37 -1.81
N THR A 387 -44.31 27.48 -1.50
CA THR A 387 -43.84 28.38 -0.45
C THR A 387 -44.29 29.81 -0.80
N LYS A 388 -44.41 30.69 0.20
CA LYS A 388 -44.93 32.08 0.05
C LYS A 388 -44.25 32.93 -1.03
N ASN A 389 -43.14 32.46 -1.59
CA ASN A 389 -42.35 33.11 -2.65
C ASN A 389 -42.46 32.43 -4.03
N GLY A 390 -43.42 31.51 -4.24
CA GLY A 390 -43.72 30.94 -5.56
C GLY A 390 -42.67 29.97 -6.13
N ARG A 391 -41.67 29.55 -5.34
CA ARG A 391 -40.68 28.55 -5.76
C ARG A 391 -41.16 27.15 -5.40
N ARG A 392 -41.35 26.30 -6.43
CA ARG A 392 -41.53 24.86 -6.26
C ARG A 392 -40.19 24.24 -5.84
N LEU A 393 -40.19 23.40 -4.81
CA LEU A 393 -39.01 22.58 -4.51
C LEU A 393 -38.73 21.68 -5.72
N ARG A 394 -37.47 21.54 -6.10
CA ARG A 394 -37.10 20.67 -7.23
C ARG A 394 -37.28 19.22 -6.81
N ASP A 395 -38.02 18.43 -7.58
CA ASP A 395 -38.11 16.97 -7.38
C ASP A 395 -36.79 16.23 -7.73
N ARG A 396 -35.79 16.98 -8.19
CA ARG A 396 -34.51 16.48 -8.71
C ARG A 396 -33.33 17.17 -8.04
N ASP A 397 -32.27 16.40 -7.81
CA ASP A 397 -31.02 16.89 -7.21
C ASP A 397 -30.21 17.71 -8.24
N PRO A 398 -29.04 18.28 -7.86
CA PRO A 398 -28.22 19.08 -8.78
C PRO A 398 -27.77 18.35 -10.06
N SER A 399 -27.79 17.02 -10.08
CA SER A 399 -27.51 16.19 -11.26
C SER A 399 -28.74 15.89 -12.13
N GLY A 400 -29.92 16.35 -11.72
CA GLY A 400 -31.18 16.11 -12.41
C GLY A 400 -31.81 14.75 -12.11
N LYS A 401 -31.30 13.98 -11.14
CA LYS A 401 -31.90 12.69 -10.72
C LYS A 401 -32.92 12.91 -9.61
N SER A 402 -33.94 12.04 -9.56
CA SER A 402 -34.94 12.04 -8.48
C SER A 402 -34.30 11.76 -7.12
N TYR A 403 -34.82 12.34 -6.04
CA TYR A 403 -34.39 12.01 -4.68
C TYR A 403 -34.80 10.62 -4.20
N ASP A 404 -35.71 9.95 -4.93
CA ASP A 404 -36.12 8.57 -4.69
C ASP A 404 -35.23 7.54 -5.42
N ALA A 405 -34.31 8.02 -6.28
CA ALA A 405 -33.41 7.18 -7.05
C ALA A 405 -32.29 6.56 -6.18
N PRO A 406 -31.80 5.35 -6.49
CA PRO A 406 -30.66 4.74 -5.80
C PRO A 406 -29.42 5.67 -5.66
N PRO A 407 -28.56 5.47 -4.65
CA PRO A 407 -28.53 4.34 -3.70
C PRO A 407 -29.39 4.50 -2.42
N PHE A 408 -30.11 5.61 -2.25
CA PHE A 408 -30.94 5.82 -1.05
C PHE A 408 -32.35 6.27 -1.41
N HIS A 409 -33.36 5.54 -0.93
CA HIS A 409 -34.77 5.76 -1.24
C HIS A 409 -35.52 6.67 -0.26
N LYS A 410 -34.83 7.23 0.76
CA LYS A 410 -35.42 8.11 1.77
C LYS A 410 -34.43 9.18 2.23
N GLN A 411 -34.88 10.43 2.25
CA GLN A 411 -34.17 11.57 2.85
C GLN A 411 -34.69 11.80 4.26
N ASN A 412 -34.09 11.12 5.23
CA ASN A 412 -34.48 11.17 6.63
C ASN A 412 -33.38 11.78 7.51
N ILE A 413 -33.72 12.06 8.76
CA ILE A 413 -32.78 12.55 9.78
C ILE A 413 -32.62 11.48 10.85
N GLU A 414 -31.39 11.03 11.08
CA GLU A 414 -31.07 10.14 12.20
C GLU A 414 -30.69 10.93 13.45
N THR A 415 -31.04 10.44 14.63
CA THR A 415 -30.66 11.06 15.90
C THR A 415 -29.91 10.09 16.78
N TYR A 416 -28.71 10.48 17.18
CA TYR A 416 -27.86 9.80 18.15
C TYR A 416 -27.95 10.55 19.46
N THR A 417 -27.92 9.84 20.58
CA THR A 417 -27.91 10.49 21.89
C THR A 417 -26.80 9.93 22.77
N ILE A 418 -26.00 10.83 23.34
CA ILE A 418 -24.98 10.52 24.33
C ILE A 418 -25.50 11.02 25.68
N ALA A 419 -25.81 10.08 26.57
CA ALA A 419 -26.13 10.33 27.96
C ALA A 419 -24.81 10.35 28.76
N PHE A 420 -24.46 11.51 29.32
CA PHE A 420 -23.16 11.68 29.99
C PHE A 420 -23.28 11.90 31.50
N GLY A 421 -22.63 11.04 32.29
CA GLY A 421 -22.59 11.16 33.75
C GLY A 421 -23.92 10.88 34.46
N ILE A 422 -24.78 10.02 33.88
CA ILE A 422 -26.09 9.65 34.47
C ILE A 422 -25.98 8.35 35.27
N ASP A 423 -26.39 8.38 36.54
CA ASP A 423 -26.54 7.18 37.37
C ASP A 423 -27.94 6.57 37.21
N ARG A 424 -28.04 5.44 36.52
CA ARG A 424 -29.30 4.75 36.22
C ARG A 424 -30.03 4.23 37.47
N THR A 425 -29.32 4.05 38.59
CA THR A 425 -29.91 3.53 39.84
C THR A 425 -30.55 4.62 40.70
N ARG A 426 -30.11 5.88 40.53
CA ARG A 426 -30.53 7.02 41.34
C ARG A 426 -31.28 8.10 40.56
N GLU A 427 -31.18 8.11 39.23
CA GLU A 427 -31.76 9.13 38.35
C GLU A 427 -32.71 8.51 37.30
N PRO A 428 -33.93 8.07 37.70
CA PRO A 428 -34.80 7.25 36.86
C PRO A 428 -35.46 8.00 35.69
N LEU A 429 -35.34 9.33 35.60
CA LEU A 429 -36.03 10.16 34.58
C LEU A 429 -35.11 10.66 33.45
N GLY A 430 -33.83 10.94 33.72
CA GLY A 430 -32.94 11.56 32.75
C GLY A 430 -32.49 10.64 31.62
N PHE A 431 -32.18 9.39 31.95
CA PHE A 431 -31.78 8.39 30.97
C PHE A 431 -32.93 7.98 30.03
N PRO A 432 -34.17 7.70 30.52
CA PRO A 432 -35.31 7.47 29.62
C PRO A 432 -35.62 8.67 28.72
N TYR A 433 -35.52 9.89 29.25
CA TYR A 433 -35.75 11.11 28.47
C TYR A 433 -34.81 11.22 27.26
N LEU A 434 -33.50 11.01 27.45
CA LEU A 434 -32.51 10.99 26.38
C LEU A 434 -32.63 9.74 25.48
N LYS A 435 -32.97 8.58 26.05
CA LYS A 435 -33.23 7.34 25.29
C LYS A 435 -34.28 7.56 24.19
N TYR A 436 -35.34 8.27 24.55
CA TYR A 436 -36.45 8.49 23.63
C TYR A 436 -36.13 9.52 22.54
N ALA A 437 -35.10 10.33 22.69
CA ALA A 437 -34.63 11.25 21.63
C ALA A 437 -33.81 10.54 20.54
N ALA A 438 -33.26 9.35 20.80
CA ALA A 438 -32.50 8.61 19.81
C ALA A 438 -33.39 7.82 18.85
N THR A 439 -32.91 7.71 17.60
CA THR A 439 -33.52 6.90 16.56
C THR A 439 -33.56 5.42 16.93
N GLY A 440 -34.72 4.81 16.71
CA GLY A 440 -34.95 3.35 16.72
C GLY A 440 -36.43 3.04 16.55
N THR A 441 -36.75 1.85 16.03
CA THR A 441 -38.13 1.44 15.70
C THR A 441 -38.75 0.51 16.75
N SER A 442 -37.99 0.09 17.75
CA SER A 442 -38.43 -0.79 18.84
C SER A 442 -38.51 -0.04 20.18
N PRO A 443 -39.43 -0.45 21.09
CA PRO A 443 -39.44 0.00 22.48
C PRO A 443 -38.17 -0.37 23.26
N ASP A 444 -37.45 -1.39 22.81
CA ASP A 444 -36.24 -1.91 23.45
C ASP A 444 -35.06 -0.94 23.31
N TYR A 445 -34.39 -0.68 24.45
CA TYR A 445 -33.25 0.22 24.56
C TYR A 445 -32.02 -0.27 23.77
N GLN A 446 -31.80 -1.59 23.67
CA GLN A 446 -30.63 -2.16 22.97
C GLN A 446 -30.62 -1.84 21.46
N SER A 447 -31.80 -1.54 20.90
CA SER A 447 -31.98 -1.28 19.47
C SER A 447 -31.90 0.21 19.08
N ARG A 448 -31.83 1.12 20.07
CA ARG A 448 -31.80 2.58 19.84
C ARG A 448 -30.37 3.10 19.83
N LYS A 449 -30.11 4.17 19.06
CA LYS A 449 -28.79 4.80 18.90
C LYS A 449 -28.41 5.68 20.11
N VAL A 450 -28.43 5.09 21.31
CA VAL A 450 -28.14 5.74 22.60
C VAL A 450 -26.84 5.21 23.19
N PHE A 451 -25.96 6.12 23.62
CA PHE A 451 -24.65 5.81 24.18
C PHE A 451 -24.56 6.34 25.60
N ASP A 452 -24.16 5.49 26.55
CA ASP A 452 -23.94 5.86 27.95
C ASP A 452 -22.45 6.08 28.17
N ALA A 453 -22.07 7.27 28.61
CA ALA A 453 -20.70 7.65 28.90
C ALA A 453 -20.59 8.18 30.33
N ARG A 454 -19.53 7.79 31.03
CA ARG A 454 -19.29 8.15 32.44
C ARG A 454 -17.88 8.66 32.70
N SER A 455 -17.05 8.68 31.66
CA SER A 455 -15.65 9.08 31.68
C SER A 455 -15.28 9.68 30.34
N GLU A 456 -14.13 10.37 30.26
CA GLU A 456 -13.60 10.87 29.00
C GLU A 456 -13.35 9.75 27.97
N GLU A 457 -12.86 8.60 28.41
CA GLU A 457 -12.62 7.42 27.54
C GLU A 457 -13.93 6.86 26.96
N SER A 458 -14.95 6.65 27.81
CA SER A 458 -16.25 6.15 27.35
C SER A 458 -16.99 7.16 26.46
N LEU A 459 -16.80 8.46 26.70
CA LEU A 459 -17.29 9.52 25.85
C LEU A 459 -16.60 9.53 24.47
N ASN A 460 -15.27 9.42 24.45
CA ASN A 460 -14.48 9.31 23.23
C ASN A 460 -14.91 8.11 22.39
N LYS A 461 -15.11 6.95 23.03
CA LYS A 461 -15.61 5.73 22.36
C LYS A 461 -17.01 5.90 21.79
N ALA A 462 -17.91 6.58 22.50
CA ALA A 462 -19.25 6.89 22.01
C ALA A 462 -19.20 7.75 20.75
N PHE A 463 -18.39 8.82 20.76
CA PHE A 463 -18.18 9.66 19.58
C PHE A 463 -17.56 8.87 18.41
N ASP A 464 -16.50 8.09 18.63
CA ASP A 464 -15.88 7.30 17.55
C ASP A 464 -16.88 6.32 16.91
N THR A 465 -17.74 5.69 17.72
CA THR A 465 -18.76 4.77 17.23
C THR A 465 -19.82 5.48 16.39
N ILE A 466 -20.35 6.61 16.88
CA ILE A 466 -21.35 7.42 16.17
C ILE A 466 -20.78 7.95 14.86
N LEU A 467 -19.57 8.49 14.88
CA LEU A 467 -18.96 9.12 13.71
C LEU A 467 -18.49 8.10 12.69
N SER A 468 -18.09 6.90 13.13
CA SER A 468 -17.82 5.79 12.20
C SER A 468 -19.10 5.28 11.55
N ASP A 469 -20.24 5.19 12.26
CA ASP A 469 -21.55 4.86 11.67
C ASP A 469 -21.96 5.92 10.64
N ILE A 470 -21.88 7.22 11.00
CA ILE A 470 -22.20 8.35 10.10
C ILE A 470 -21.25 8.37 8.88
N ALA A 471 -19.96 8.15 9.08
CA ALA A 471 -18.96 8.13 8.00
C ALA A 471 -19.11 6.90 7.10
N SER A 472 -19.45 5.73 7.64
CA SER A 472 -19.70 4.50 6.86
C SER A 472 -20.94 4.60 5.97
N LYS A 473 -21.87 5.49 6.30
CA LYS A 473 -23.04 5.83 5.48
C LYS A 473 -22.72 6.87 4.40
N SER A 474 -21.51 7.44 4.40
CA SER A 474 -20.94 8.14 3.25
C SER A 474 -20.41 7.10 2.27
N LEU A 475 -20.70 7.26 0.99
CA LEU A 475 -20.33 6.32 -0.07
C LEU A 475 -18.81 6.31 -0.30
N PHE A 476 -18.00 5.72 0.59
CA PHE A 476 -16.64 5.32 0.21
C PHE A 476 -15.96 4.31 1.14
N THR A 477 -15.36 3.28 0.53
CA THR A 477 -14.18 2.57 1.03
C THR A 477 -13.33 2.21 -0.19
N PRO A 478 -12.05 2.62 -0.27
CA PRO A 478 -11.20 2.22 -1.39
C PRO A 478 -10.85 0.73 -1.27
N PRO A 479 -10.81 -0.01 -2.40
CA PRO A 479 -10.37 -1.39 -2.40
C PRO A 479 -8.89 -1.49 -2.02
N ALA A 480 -8.54 -2.47 -1.20
CA ALA A 480 -7.16 -2.87 -0.99
C ALA A 480 -6.89 -4.09 -1.89
N SER A 481 -5.93 -3.97 -2.81
CA SER A 481 -5.35 -5.15 -3.46
C SER A 481 -4.11 -5.58 -2.69
N PHE A 482 -3.98 -6.90 -2.56
CA PHE A 482 -2.80 -7.56 -2.03
C PHE A 482 -2.31 -8.58 -3.04
N ALA A 483 -1.02 -8.54 -3.34
CA ALA A 483 -0.37 -9.45 -4.28
C ALA A 483 0.77 -10.19 -3.57
N GLY A 484 0.85 -11.51 -3.76
CA GLY A 484 2.05 -12.27 -3.40
C GLY A 484 3.10 -12.18 -4.51
N ILE A 485 4.32 -11.76 -4.21
CA ILE A 485 5.26 -11.32 -5.25
C ILE A 485 6.57 -12.12 -5.33
N SER A 486 6.96 -12.89 -4.29
CA SER A 486 8.24 -13.61 -4.32
C SER A 486 8.20 -14.89 -3.48
N PRO A 487 8.21 -16.10 -4.09
CA PRO A 487 8.26 -17.35 -3.33
C PRO A 487 9.68 -17.76 -2.95
N THR A 488 9.84 -18.41 -1.79
CA THR A 488 11.04 -19.16 -1.40
C THR A 488 10.65 -20.33 -0.51
N VAL A 489 11.60 -21.19 -0.20
CA VAL A 489 11.37 -22.47 0.50
C VAL A 489 12.55 -22.84 1.36
N SER A 490 12.25 -23.60 2.41
CA SER A 490 13.21 -24.06 3.39
C SER A 490 13.10 -25.56 3.64
N SER A 491 14.25 -26.22 3.74
CA SER A 491 14.34 -27.67 3.89
C SER A 491 15.27 -28.07 5.04
N ASP A 492 14.99 -29.26 5.60
CA ASP A 492 15.88 -29.93 6.54
C ASP A 492 16.98 -30.71 5.81
N GLU A 493 18.22 -30.27 6.03
CA GLU A 493 19.43 -30.77 5.38
C GLU A 493 19.86 -32.13 5.92
N ALA A 494 19.53 -32.43 7.18
CA ALA A 494 19.92 -33.67 7.84
C ALA A 494 19.00 -34.84 7.48
N THR A 495 17.70 -34.58 7.30
CA THR A 495 16.69 -35.63 7.04
C THR A 495 16.43 -35.88 5.56
N ARG A 496 16.93 -35.03 4.65
CA ARG A 496 16.85 -35.18 3.18
C ARG A 496 15.42 -35.35 2.64
N LYS A 497 14.43 -34.80 3.34
CA LYS A 497 13.00 -34.86 2.95
C LYS A 497 12.55 -33.54 2.31
N VAL A 498 11.37 -33.62 1.68
CA VAL A 498 10.57 -32.51 1.13
C VAL A 498 10.65 -31.27 2.05
N PRO A 499 10.73 -30.03 1.51
CA PRO A 499 10.68 -28.80 2.31
C PRO A 499 9.56 -28.86 3.35
N ASN A 500 9.80 -28.36 4.55
CA ASN A 500 8.77 -28.27 5.59
C ASN A 500 8.08 -26.89 5.60
N MET A 501 8.61 -25.93 4.84
CA MET A 501 8.14 -24.55 4.84
C MET A 501 8.35 -23.86 3.49
N ALA A 502 7.36 -23.07 3.08
CA ALA A 502 7.44 -22.12 1.97
C ALA A 502 7.18 -20.71 2.50
N ALA A 503 7.93 -19.71 2.01
CA ALA A 503 7.72 -18.31 2.37
C ALA A 503 7.35 -17.48 1.14
N THR A 504 6.50 -16.47 1.31
CA THR A 504 6.24 -15.45 0.29
C THR A 504 6.02 -14.09 0.94
N THR A 505 6.34 -13.03 0.19
CA THR A 505 6.00 -11.65 0.54
C THR A 505 4.62 -11.29 0.02
N HIS A 506 3.84 -10.59 0.84
CA HIS A 506 2.50 -10.06 0.53
C HIS A 506 2.55 -8.54 0.56
N LEU A 507 2.27 -7.90 -0.58
CA LEU A 507 2.35 -6.46 -0.77
C LEU A 507 1.00 -5.78 -0.53
N SER A 508 0.97 -4.67 0.21
CA SER A 508 -0.19 -3.78 0.35
C SER A 508 0.05 -2.44 -0.34
N MET A 509 -0.58 -2.22 -1.48
CA MET A 509 -0.47 -0.93 -2.19
C MET A 509 -1.19 0.21 -1.48
N LYS A 510 -2.22 -0.10 -0.67
CA LYS A 510 -2.91 0.90 0.15
C LYS A 510 -1.99 1.59 1.14
N THR A 511 -0.98 0.87 1.62
CA THR A 511 -0.14 1.34 2.72
C THR A 511 1.34 1.35 2.39
N GLY A 512 1.77 0.94 1.20
CA GLY A 512 3.19 0.86 0.84
C GLY A 512 3.96 0.04 1.87
N SER A 513 3.40 -1.14 2.19
CA SER A 513 3.91 -2.05 3.22
C SER A 513 3.86 -3.50 2.73
N SER A 514 4.57 -4.39 3.41
CA SER A 514 4.52 -5.82 3.09
C SER A 514 4.58 -6.69 4.34
N GLU A 515 4.15 -7.94 4.17
CA GLU A 515 4.24 -8.99 5.19
C GLU A 515 4.97 -10.21 4.61
N ILE A 516 5.68 -10.96 5.46
CA ILE A 516 6.29 -12.23 5.08
C ILE A 516 5.44 -13.33 5.71
N TYR A 517 4.88 -14.20 4.87
CA TYR A 517 4.09 -15.35 5.30
C TYR A 517 4.89 -16.63 5.09
N PHE A 518 4.89 -17.48 6.11
CA PHE A 518 5.43 -18.83 6.05
C PHE A 518 4.28 -19.83 6.08
N TYR A 519 4.17 -20.64 5.04
CA TYR A 519 3.22 -21.72 4.88
C TYR A 519 3.88 -23.07 5.18
N GLU A 520 3.11 -23.96 5.81
CA GLU A 520 3.51 -25.34 6.00
C GLU A 520 3.41 -26.11 4.68
N VAL A 521 4.44 -26.90 4.37
CA VAL A 521 4.44 -27.80 3.22
C VAL A 521 4.14 -29.20 3.73
N LEU A 522 3.01 -29.76 3.28
CA LEU A 522 2.54 -31.07 3.69
C LEU A 522 3.08 -32.12 2.72
N SER A 523 3.79 -33.12 3.25
CA SER A 523 4.16 -34.33 2.52
C SER A 523 3.12 -35.42 2.78
N SER A 524 2.09 -35.51 1.95
CA SER A 524 1.26 -36.72 1.89
C SER A 524 1.90 -37.72 0.90
N ASP A 525 1.93 -38.99 1.28
CA ASP A 525 2.58 -40.11 0.58
C ASP A 525 2.58 -40.02 -0.96
N GLN A 526 3.76 -40.22 -1.56
CA GLN A 526 4.13 -40.51 -2.98
C GLN A 526 3.41 -39.81 -4.16
N ASN A 527 2.34 -39.04 -3.98
CA ASN A 527 1.52 -38.50 -5.06
C ASN A 527 1.13 -37.01 -4.90
N GLY A 528 1.59 -36.28 -3.87
CA GLY A 528 1.34 -34.84 -3.79
C GLY A 528 2.11 -34.12 -2.68
N THR A 529 2.92 -33.13 -3.07
CA THR A 529 3.47 -32.14 -2.15
C THR A 529 2.61 -30.89 -2.25
N ASN A 530 1.87 -30.55 -1.19
CA ASN A 530 0.89 -29.48 -1.19
C ASN A 530 1.26 -28.39 -0.18
N VAL A 531 0.98 -27.13 -0.51
CA VAL A 531 1.15 -26.00 0.41
C VAL A 531 -0.16 -25.77 1.18
N ASN A 532 -0.12 -25.83 2.52
CA ASN A 532 -1.29 -25.50 3.34
C ASN A 532 -1.49 -23.97 3.38
N LYS A 533 -2.22 -23.43 2.41
CA LYS A 533 -2.46 -21.97 2.31
C LYS A 533 -3.48 -21.41 3.30
N ASN A 534 -4.17 -22.26 4.05
CA ASN A 534 -5.21 -21.80 4.99
C ASN A 534 -4.61 -21.34 6.33
N GLN A 535 -3.35 -21.68 6.59
CA GLN A 535 -2.63 -21.30 7.80
C GLN A 535 -1.25 -20.80 7.41
N HIS A 536 -0.85 -19.67 7.98
CA HIS A 536 0.49 -19.11 7.82
C HIS A 536 1.00 -18.60 9.15
N THR A 537 2.32 -18.47 9.25
CA THR A 537 3.03 -17.83 10.36
C THR A 537 3.84 -16.66 9.83
N THR A 538 4.35 -15.80 10.71
CA THR A 538 5.06 -14.56 10.33
C THR A 538 6.34 -14.40 11.15
N PRO A 539 7.37 -13.70 10.66
CA PRO A 539 8.59 -13.53 11.44
C PRO A 539 8.35 -12.59 12.63
N SER A 540 9.17 -12.75 13.68
CA SER A 540 9.23 -11.78 14.77
C SER A 540 10.01 -10.54 14.34
N PHE A 541 9.49 -9.36 14.72
CA PHE A 541 10.15 -8.06 14.51
C PHE A 541 10.58 -7.40 15.83
N GLY A 542 10.42 -8.09 16.97
CA GLY A 542 10.62 -7.53 18.30
C GLY A 542 12.07 -7.09 18.58
N ASN A 543 13.05 -7.73 17.94
CA ASN A 543 14.48 -7.45 18.10
C ASN A 543 15.04 -6.51 17.03
N ARG A 544 14.18 -5.66 16.42
CA ARG A 544 14.62 -4.74 15.37
C ARG A 544 15.75 -3.84 15.83
N ARG A 545 16.82 -3.84 15.04
CA ARG A 545 17.96 -2.95 15.16
C ARG A 545 18.33 -2.45 13.78
N VAL A 546 18.85 -1.23 13.69
CA VAL A 546 19.11 -0.59 12.40
C VAL A 546 20.53 -0.04 12.38
N LEU A 547 21.35 -0.58 11.48
CA LEU A 547 22.61 0.02 11.08
C LEU A 547 22.40 0.92 9.87
N ILE A 548 23.09 2.05 9.85
CA ILE A 548 23.06 3.01 8.77
C ILE A 548 24.48 3.37 8.36
N ASN A 549 24.73 3.40 7.06
CA ASN A 549 25.95 3.94 6.49
C ASN A 549 25.69 5.34 5.93
N ASN A 550 26.37 6.34 6.48
CA ASN A 550 26.21 7.74 6.09
C ASN A 550 27.20 8.19 5.00
N GLY A 551 27.92 7.26 4.37
CA GLY A 551 28.93 7.50 3.34
C GLY A 551 30.36 7.61 3.88
N SER A 552 30.53 7.69 5.21
CA SER A 552 31.85 7.70 5.86
C SER A 552 32.00 6.57 6.87
N ILE A 553 30.96 6.33 7.68
CA ILE A 553 30.96 5.29 8.72
C ILE A 553 29.63 4.54 8.72
N THR A 554 29.67 3.28 9.16
CA THR A 554 28.48 2.53 9.58
C THR A 554 28.31 2.66 11.08
N THR A 555 27.12 3.08 11.51
CA THR A 555 26.78 3.24 12.93
C THR A 555 25.34 2.80 13.21
N TRP A 556 24.97 2.68 14.48
CA TRP A 556 23.58 2.47 14.87
C TRP A 556 22.74 3.70 14.56
N LEU A 557 21.55 3.51 13.99
CA LEU A 557 20.70 4.63 13.58
C LEU A 557 20.33 5.56 14.74
N ASN A 558 20.09 5.02 15.95
CA ASN A 558 19.85 5.81 17.15
C ASN A 558 21.08 6.54 17.71
N GLN A 559 22.28 6.24 17.19
CA GLN A 559 23.54 6.90 17.54
C GLN A 559 24.07 7.77 16.39
N LEU A 560 23.31 7.91 15.30
CA LEU A 560 23.69 8.72 14.16
C LEU A 560 23.80 10.20 14.56
N ALA A 561 24.97 10.80 14.34
CA ALA A 561 25.15 12.24 14.42
C ALA A 561 24.79 12.88 13.06
N ALA A 562 23.56 13.42 12.94
CA ALA A 562 23.04 14.02 11.72
C ALA A 562 22.22 15.30 12.00
N ASN A 563 21.50 15.79 11.00
CA ASN A 563 20.59 16.93 11.09
C ASN A 563 19.41 16.76 10.10
N ASN A 564 18.47 17.70 10.11
CA ASN A 564 17.33 17.70 9.19
C ASN A 564 17.76 17.64 7.70
N ALA A 565 18.84 18.34 7.33
CA ALA A 565 19.32 18.40 5.95
C ALA A 565 19.82 17.04 5.43
N PHE A 566 20.38 16.19 6.29
CA PHE A 566 20.78 14.82 5.93
C PHE A 566 19.60 13.99 5.42
N PHE A 567 18.41 14.17 6.02
CA PHE A 567 17.18 13.49 5.63
C PHE A 567 16.30 14.31 4.67
N GLY A 568 16.82 15.43 4.14
CA GLY A 568 16.07 16.31 3.23
C GLY A 568 14.86 16.99 3.88
N ILE A 569 14.78 17.02 5.21
CA ILE A 569 13.69 17.67 5.95
C ILE A 569 13.81 19.18 5.74
N PRO A 570 12.77 19.87 5.22
CA PRO A 570 12.81 21.32 5.03
C PRO A 570 13.02 22.05 6.35
N ASP A 571 13.86 23.08 6.34
CA ASP A 571 14.01 23.94 7.52
C ASP A 571 12.81 24.88 7.62
N ASN A 572 12.03 24.73 8.69
CA ASN A 572 10.88 25.58 9.00
C ASN A 572 11.18 26.57 10.15
N GLY A 573 12.41 26.61 10.65
CA GLY A 573 12.86 27.44 11.78
C GLY A 573 12.27 27.05 13.15
N LYS A 574 11.47 25.98 13.25
CA LYS A 574 10.73 25.60 14.47
C LYS A 574 11.20 24.30 15.10
N ASN A 575 11.74 23.37 14.33
CA ASN A 575 12.24 22.10 14.86
C ASN A 575 13.54 21.64 14.16
N ALA A 576 14.69 22.06 14.69
CA ALA A 576 16.00 21.63 14.19
C ALA A 576 16.32 20.13 14.45
N ASN A 577 15.58 19.48 15.36
CA ASN A 577 15.81 18.11 15.80
C ASN A 577 14.70 17.15 15.35
N GLU A 578 13.91 17.52 14.35
CA GLU A 578 12.83 16.68 13.83
C GLU A 578 13.33 15.31 13.36
N TRP A 579 14.49 15.28 12.70
CA TRP A 579 15.15 14.04 12.29
C TRP A 579 15.34 13.06 13.46
N GLN A 580 15.75 13.56 14.63
CA GLN A 580 16.05 12.74 15.80
C GLN A 580 14.78 12.38 16.58
N GLN A 581 13.85 13.33 16.71
CA GLN A 581 12.67 13.18 17.56
C GLN A 581 11.51 12.45 16.88
N SER A 582 11.42 12.54 15.55
CA SER A 582 10.29 12.05 14.74
C SER A 582 10.74 11.03 13.69
N MET A 583 11.68 11.40 12.79
CA MET A 583 12.10 10.54 11.68
C MET A 583 12.77 9.23 12.13
N ILE A 584 13.80 9.30 12.98
CA ILE A 584 14.49 8.11 13.48
C ILE A 584 13.54 7.15 14.21
N PRO A 585 12.69 7.60 15.16
CA PRO A 585 11.71 6.73 15.79
C PRO A 585 10.70 6.13 14.81
N TRP A 586 10.33 6.87 13.77
CA TRP A 586 9.45 6.37 12.71
C TRP A 586 10.13 5.27 11.89
N ILE A 587 11.41 5.44 11.50
CA ILE A 587 12.19 4.42 10.76
C ILE A 587 12.43 3.18 11.62
N MET A 588 12.86 3.37 12.87
CA MET A 588 13.16 2.29 13.81
C MET A 588 11.93 1.60 14.40
N ARG A 589 10.73 2.14 14.15
CA ARG A 589 9.48 1.66 14.77
C ARG A 589 9.52 1.68 16.30
N SER A 590 10.33 2.56 16.91
CA SER A 590 10.58 2.59 18.36
C SER A 590 9.50 3.34 19.16
N LYS A 591 8.63 4.10 18.48
CA LYS A 591 7.45 4.76 19.05
C LYS A 591 6.24 4.59 18.14
N ALA A 592 5.03 4.65 18.70
CA ALA A 592 3.80 4.60 17.91
C ALA A 592 3.76 5.76 16.90
N ASP A 593 3.39 5.49 15.65
CA ASP A 593 3.49 6.47 14.55
C ASP A 593 2.64 7.73 14.84
N VAL A 594 1.45 7.56 15.43
CA VAL A 594 0.58 8.66 15.92
C VAL A 594 1.24 9.63 16.90
N SER A 595 2.26 9.18 17.65
CA SER A 595 2.93 9.99 18.68
C SER A 595 4.07 10.85 18.14
N LEU A 596 4.40 10.70 16.84
CA LEU A 596 5.55 11.36 16.20
C LEU A 596 5.17 12.69 15.54
N GLY A 597 3.87 12.96 15.39
CA GLY A 597 3.38 14.26 14.93
C GLY A 597 3.60 15.36 15.96
N SER A 598 4.09 16.52 15.51
CA SER A 598 4.20 17.75 16.31
C SER A 598 3.86 18.94 15.43
N THR A 599 3.21 19.97 16.01
CA THR A 599 2.88 21.21 15.30
C THR A 599 4.12 22.00 14.86
N ASN A 600 5.28 21.69 15.45
CA ASN A 600 6.56 22.32 15.12
C ASN A 600 7.34 21.56 14.02
N ASN A 601 6.91 20.34 13.66
CA ASN A 601 7.55 19.58 12.59
C ASN A 601 7.28 20.25 11.23
N ALA A 602 8.25 20.15 10.32
CA ALA A 602 8.11 20.47 8.91
C ALA A 602 7.37 19.36 8.16
N LEU A 603 7.61 18.08 8.51
CA LEU A 603 6.92 16.95 7.89
C LEU A 603 5.69 16.51 8.67
N LYS A 604 4.75 15.92 7.94
CA LYS A 604 3.70 15.09 8.49
C LYS A 604 4.11 13.63 8.35
N TYR A 605 3.89 12.84 9.39
CA TYR A 605 4.21 11.43 9.43
C TYR A 605 2.94 10.62 9.23
N ARG A 606 2.96 9.71 8.28
CA ARG A 606 1.89 8.75 8.06
C ARG A 606 1.79 7.79 9.23
N ASP A 607 0.55 7.49 9.60
CA ASP A 607 0.22 6.52 10.63
C ASP A 607 -0.05 5.15 9.99
N ARG A 608 0.83 4.17 10.28
CA ARG A 608 0.66 2.80 9.81
C ARG A 608 -0.11 2.01 10.84
N VAL A 609 -1.43 2.01 10.67
CA VAL A 609 -2.36 1.18 11.45
C VAL A 609 -2.62 -0.15 10.76
N ASP A 610 -2.85 -1.18 11.56
CA ASP A 610 -3.24 -2.50 11.04
C ASP A 610 -4.55 -2.37 10.28
N ILE A 611 -4.56 -2.90 9.05
CA ILE A 611 -5.74 -2.89 8.19
C ILE A 611 -6.52 -4.19 8.37
N HIS A 612 -7.84 -4.08 8.32
CA HIS A 612 -8.74 -5.24 8.31
C HIS A 612 -9.19 -5.46 6.88
N ASP A 613 -8.81 -6.58 6.29
CA ASP A 613 -9.17 -6.98 4.93
C ASP A 613 -9.76 -8.38 4.97
N GLY A 614 -11.00 -8.56 4.47
CA GLY A 614 -11.69 -9.86 4.47
C GLY A 614 -11.83 -10.54 5.84
N GLY A 615 -11.76 -9.77 6.95
CA GLY A 615 -11.79 -10.30 8.32
C GLY A 615 -10.42 -10.68 8.91
N MET A 616 -9.31 -10.50 8.16
CA MET A 616 -7.95 -10.75 8.63
C MET A 616 -7.26 -9.43 8.99
N ARG A 617 -6.68 -9.36 10.21
CA ARG A 617 -5.86 -8.21 10.66
C ARG A 617 -4.48 -8.33 10.03
N ARG A 618 -4.08 -7.31 9.26
CA ARG A 618 -2.78 -7.26 8.57
C ARG A 618 -1.89 -6.18 9.15
N ASN A 619 -0.62 -6.51 9.36
CA ASN A 619 0.37 -5.59 9.94
C ASN A 619 1.07 -4.77 8.86
N THR A 620 0.77 -3.47 8.83
CA THR A 620 1.31 -2.54 7.83
C THR A 620 2.54 -1.77 8.32
N ARG A 621 2.93 -1.98 9.58
CA ARG A 621 3.95 -1.19 10.26
C ARG A 621 5.33 -1.83 10.20
N ASN A 622 5.40 -3.16 10.20
CA ASN A 622 6.68 -3.86 10.34
C ASN A 622 7.60 -3.67 9.12
N MET A 623 7.12 -3.80 7.90
CA MET A 623 7.99 -3.76 6.72
C MET A 623 7.44 -2.80 5.68
N GLY A 624 8.33 -2.03 5.06
CA GLY A 624 8.01 -1.33 3.81
C GLY A 624 7.59 -2.31 2.72
N ASP A 625 7.10 -1.79 1.62
CA ASP A 625 6.78 -2.60 0.46
C ASP A 625 8.03 -3.29 -0.10
N VAL A 626 7.99 -4.62 -0.20
CA VAL A 626 8.96 -5.35 -1.00
C VAL A 626 8.51 -5.20 -2.43
N VAL A 627 9.34 -4.62 -3.29
CA VAL A 627 9.03 -4.44 -4.71
C VAL A 627 10.25 -4.86 -5.47
N TYR A 628 10.08 -5.81 -6.39
CA TYR A 628 11.16 -6.46 -7.13
C TYR A 628 12.21 -7.19 -6.27
N SER A 629 12.41 -6.97 -4.97
CA SER A 629 13.48 -7.60 -4.16
C SER A 629 13.16 -9.04 -3.70
N PRO A 630 14.10 -10.00 -3.77
CA PRO A 630 13.81 -11.39 -3.43
C PRO A 630 13.72 -11.62 -1.92
N ILE A 631 13.09 -12.74 -1.57
CA ILE A 631 13.21 -13.36 -0.25
C ILE A 631 14.07 -14.64 -0.36
N LEU A 632 15.22 -14.67 0.30
CA LEU A 632 16.19 -15.78 0.21
C LEU A 632 16.44 -16.41 1.58
N ALA A 633 16.45 -17.74 1.64
CA ALA A 633 16.81 -18.52 2.84
C ALA A 633 18.09 -19.34 2.56
N TYR A 634 19.09 -19.25 3.44
CA TYR A 634 20.41 -19.86 3.26
C TYR A 634 21.16 -20.09 4.58
N GLY A 635 22.29 -20.80 4.50
CA GLY A 635 23.15 -21.12 5.63
C GLY A 635 22.89 -22.52 6.17
N PRO A 636 23.66 -22.95 7.19
CA PRO A 636 23.52 -24.27 7.78
C PRO A 636 22.11 -24.47 8.35
N ASN A 637 21.70 -25.74 8.50
CA ASN A 637 20.44 -26.02 9.17
C ASN A 637 20.45 -25.55 10.65
N GLU A 638 19.43 -24.81 11.05
CA GLU A 638 19.15 -24.40 12.42
C GLU A 638 17.64 -24.47 12.65
N ASN A 639 17.19 -25.22 13.66
CA ASN A 639 15.76 -25.47 13.96
C ASN A 639 14.96 -26.11 12.79
N GLY A 640 15.60 -26.98 12.00
CA GLY A 640 14.95 -27.68 10.89
C GLY A 640 14.72 -26.81 9.66
N ARG A 641 15.44 -25.70 9.52
CA ARG A 641 15.37 -24.75 8.39
C ARG A 641 16.72 -24.05 8.18
N GLN A 642 16.86 -23.30 7.09
CA GLN A 642 18.08 -22.52 6.84
C GLN A 642 18.27 -21.46 7.93
N LYS A 643 19.51 -21.30 8.40
CA LYS A 643 19.84 -20.41 9.52
C LYS A 643 19.51 -18.95 9.24
N TYR A 644 19.66 -18.46 8.02
CA TYR A 644 19.44 -17.06 7.66
C TYR A 644 18.30 -16.91 6.65
N LEU A 645 17.54 -15.83 6.79
CA LEU A 645 16.54 -15.39 5.82
C LEU A 645 16.72 -13.89 5.58
N MET A 646 16.68 -13.46 4.32
CA MET A 646 16.91 -12.07 3.94
C MET A 646 15.95 -11.58 2.87
N THR A 647 15.65 -10.29 2.92
CA THR A 647 14.94 -9.54 1.88
C THR A 647 15.36 -8.07 1.90
N ALA A 648 14.94 -7.28 0.94
CA ALA A 648 15.10 -5.83 0.95
C ALA A 648 13.76 -5.16 0.61
N ALA A 649 13.48 -4.03 1.26
CA ALA A 649 12.22 -3.34 1.07
C ALA A 649 12.43 -1.84 0.80
N ASN A 650 11.37 -1.24 0.31
CA ASN A 650 11.35 0.11 -0.17
C ASN A 650 11.27 1.18 0.94
N ASP A 651 11.37 0.76 2.20
CA ASP A 651 11.71 1.64 3.31
C ASP A 651 13.24 1.79 3.51
N GLY A 652 14.01 1.52 2.45
CA GLY A 652 15.46 1.75 2.41
C GLY A 652 16.27 0.73 3.20
N MET A 653 15.66 -0.39 3.59
CA MET A 653 16.24 -1.37 4.50
C MET A 653 16.46 -2.72 3.82
N VAL A 654 17.65 -3.28 4.06
CA VAL A 654 17.93 -4.72 3.92
C VAL A 654 17.56 -5.37 5.24
N TYR A 655 16.85 -6.50 5.21
CA TYR A 655 16.36 -7.24 6.38
C TYR A 655 17.16 -8.53 6.53
N LEU A 656 17.77 -8.74 7.70
CA LEU A 656 18.50 -9.95 8.05
C LEU A 656 17.81 -10.62 9.24
N PHE A 657 17.21 -11.78 8.95
CA PHE A 657 16.57 -12.64 9.93
C PHE A 657 17.44 -13.86 10.22
N ARG A 658 17.28 -14.41 11.42
CA ARG A 658 17.85 -15.70 11.82
C ARG A 658 16.74 -16.69 12.19
N SER A 659 16.94 -17.96 11.91
CA SER A 659 16.07 -19.04 12.33
C SER A 659 15.78 -18.96 13.83
N ASN A 660 14.53 -19.18 14.21
CA ASN A 660 14.08 -19.09 15.57
C ASN A 660 13.29 -20.35 15.95
N ASN A 661 13.50 -20.83 17.18
CA ASN A 661 12.85 -22.03 17.69
C ASN A 661 11.43 -21.75 18.22
N ASP A 662 10.71 -20.84 17.56
CA ASP A 662 9.30 -20.55 17.79
C ASP A 662 8.52 -20.96 16.53
N ARG A 663 7.52 -21.81 16.70
CA ARG A 663 6.69 -22.27 15.57
C ARG A 663 5.84 -21.15 14.99
N ASN A 664 5.41 -20.18 15.80
CA ASN A 664 4.59 -19.04 15.35
C ASN A 664 5.44 -17.94 14.71
N HIS A 665 6.71 -17.87 15.10
CA HIS A 665 7.70 -16.92 14.59
C HIS A 665 8.98 -17.64 14.16
N PRO A 666 8.95 -18.36 13.02
CA PRO A 666 10.03 -19.27 12.63
C PRO A 666 11.35 -18.58 12.30
N TYR A 667 11.31 -17.27 12.08
CA TYR A 667 12.46 -16.40 11.90
C TYR A 667 12.29 -15.15 12.79
N ASP A 668 13.40 -14.65 13.32
CA ASP A 668 13.45 -13.43 14.12
C ASP A 668 14.33 -12.39 13.44
N LEU A 669 13.84 -11.17 13.29
CA LEU A 669 14.58 -10.05 12.72
C LEU A 669 15.73 -9.68 13.66
N LYS A 670 16.97 -9.80 13.18
CA LYS A 670 18.16 -9.42 13.94
C LYS A 670 18.65 -8.03 13.57
N LEU A 671 18.61 -7.70 12.29
CA LEU A 671 19.23 -6.47 11.80
C LEU A 671 18.53 -5.94 10.54
N ASN A 672 18.41 -4.62 10.49
CA ASN A 672 18.22 -3.86 9.27
C ASN A 672 19.48 -3.07 8.91
N TYR A 673 19.82 -3.00 7.64
CA TYR A 673 20.93 -2.19 7.12
C TYR A 673 20.44 -1.14 6.10
N ILE A 674 20.92 0.10 6.22
CA ILE A 674 20.56 1.24 5.36
C ILE A 674 21.82 1.83 4.68
N PRO A 675 22.02 1.66 3.36
CA PRO A 675 23.04 2.33 2.56
C PRO A 675 22.64 3.79 2.23
N ALA A 676 22.52 4.63 3.27
CA ALA A 676 21.83 5.92 3.21
C ALA A 676 22.46 6.97 2.28
N ALA A 677 23.79 6.92 2.09
CA ALA A 677 24.51 7.90 1.28
C ALA A 677 24.59 7.56 -0.21
N MET A 678 23.91 6.49 -0.67
CA MET A 678 23.84 6.18 -2.09
C MET A 678 23.17 7.30 -2.87
N GLU A 679 23.84 7.73 -3.93
CA GLU A 679 23.46 8.90 -4.73
C GLU A 679 22.40 8.52 -5.78
N ARG A 680 21.60 9.51 -6.16
CA ARG A 680 20.50 9.38 -7.12
C ARG A 680 20.71 10.35 -8.28
N GLU A 681 19.98 11.45 -8.35
CA GLU A 681 20.07 12.38 -9.50
C GLU A 681 21.28 13.32 -9.43
N SER A 682 21.95 13.43 -8.27
CA SER A 682 23.16 14.26 -8.09
C SER A 682 24.02 13.75 -6.92
N GLU A 683 25.20 14.33 -6.74
CA GLU A 683 26.08 14.05 -5.58
C GLU A 683 25.47 14.50 -4.24
N GLN A 684 24.55 15.47 -4.28
CA GLN A 684 23.85 15.94 -3.08
C GLN A 684 22.51 15.21 -2.89
N ASP A 685 22.03 14.47 -3.86
CA ASP A 685 20.76 13.75 -3.80
C ASP A 685 20.99 12.31 -3.36
N THR A 686 20.81 12.03 -2.07
CA THR A 686 21.08 10.71 -1.48
C THR A 686 19.79 9.98 -1.12
N MET A 687 19.85 8.66 -1.02
CA MET A 687 18.73 7.83 -0.58
C MET A 687 18.14 8.32 0.75
N ALA A 688 18.98 8.74 1.72
CA ALA A 688 18.53 9.27 3.00
C ALA A 688 17.59 10.49 2.87
N LYS A 689 17.79 11.34 1.85
CA LYS A 689 16.94 12.52 1.62
C LYS A 689 15.51 12.19 1.20
N HIS A 690 15.27 10.95 0.76
CA HIS A 690 13.96 10.48 0.33
C HIS A 690 13.18 9.74 1.41
N PHE A 691 13.73 9.60 2.61
CA PHE A 691 12.93 9.18 3.77
C PHE A 691 11.75 10.13 4.01
N LYS A 692 11.90 11.42 3.72
CA LYS A 692 10.82 12.41 3.80
C LYS A 692 9.61 12.09 2.90
N ASP A 693 9.84 11.40 1.79
CA ASP A 693 8.80 11.11 0.81
C ASP A 693 7.97 9.90 1.28
N ILE A 694 8.64 8.88 1.83
CA ILE A 694 7.97 7.66 2.32
C ILE A 694 7.27 7.84 3.68
N VAL A 695 7.53 8.94 4.41
CA VAL A 695 6.78 9.26 5.63
C VAL A 695 5.51 10.06 5.34
N HIS A 696 5.30 10.53 4.11
CA HIS A 696 4.16 11.38 3.79
C HIS A 696 2.82 10.64 4.00
N PRO A 697 1.78 11.27 4.61
CA PRO A 697 0.48 10.63 4.87
C PRO A 697 -0.18 10.01 3.63
N GLU A 698 0.00 10.66 2.49
CA GLU A 698 -0.57 10.25 1.20
C GLU A 698 0.35 9.31 0.39
N TYR A 699 1.50 8.89 0.93
CA TYR A 699 2.44 8.02 0.22
C TYR A 699 1.71 6.79 -0.31
N VAL A 700 1.80 6.56 -1.63
CA VAL A 700 1.10 5.54 -2.44
C VAL A 700 -0.44 5.57 -2.42
N GLN A 701 -1.05 6.20 -1.41
CA GLN A 701 -2.51 6.39 -1.32
C GLN A 701 -3.01 7.39 -2.37
N ASN A 702 -2.22 8.44 -2.63
CA ASN A 702 -2.48 9.41 -3.67
C ASN A 702 -1.19 9.69 -4.44
N TYR A 703 -0.96 8.94 -5.52
CA TYR A 703 0.27 9.03 -6.29
C TYR A 703 0.51 10.41 -6.95
N GLN A 704 -0.54 11.23 -7.10
CA GLN A 704 -0.41 12.60 -7.61
C GLN A 704 0.15 13.57 -6.55
N VAL A 705 0.00 13.23 -5.26
CA VAL A 705 0.47 14.05 -4.13
C VAL A 705 1.77 13.48 -3.56
N ALA A 706 1.84 12.17 -3.41
CA ALA A 706 3.02 11.45 -2.91
C ALA A 706 3.15 10.11 -3.66
N PRO A 707 3.82 10.12 -4.84
CA PRO A 707 4.02 8.91 -5.63
C PRO A 707 4.85 7.87 -4.87
N HIS A 708 4.82 6.64 -5.37
CA HIS A 708 5.73 5.60 -4.90
C HIS A 708 7.17 6.07 -5.12
N ARG A 709 8.03 5.82 -4.13
CA ARG A 709 9.44 6.21 -4.17
C ARG A 709 10.28 4.96 -4.05
N PHE A 710 10.99 4.59 -5.12
CA PHE A 710 11.98 3.52 -5.05
C PHE A 710 13.17 3.93 -4.16
N MET A 711 13.58 3.01 -3.28
CA MET A 711 14.63 3.14 -2.27
C MET A 711 15.61 1.97 -2.35
N ILE A 712 15.22 0.74 -1.98
CA ILE A 712 16.01 -0.46 -2.26
C ILE A 712 15.08 -1.48 -2.91
N ASN A 713 15.25 -1.59 -4.22
CA ASN A 713 14.55 -2.56 -5.05
C ASN A 713 15.50 -3.23 -6.06
N GLY A 714 16.81 -3.03 -5.90
CA GLY A 714 17.81 -3.81 -6.61
C GLY A 714 17.85 -5.24 -6.10
N GLY A 715 18.34 -6.14 -6.93
CA GLY A 715 18.52 -7.52 -6.57
C GLY A 715 19.76 -7.71 -5.71
N PHE A 716 19.81 -8.84 -5.02
CA PHE A 716 20.99 -9.23 -4.27
C PHE A 716 21.31 -10.70 -4.47
N VAL A 717 22.59 -11.02 -4.42
CA VAL A 717 23.15 -12.37 -4.47
C VAL A 717 23.85 -12.67 -3.14
N MET A 718 23.81 -13.92 -2.73
CA MET A 718 24.43 -14.43 -1.52
C MET A 718 25.42 -15.55 -1.83
N ARG A 719 26.53 -15.59 -1.10
CA ARG A 719 27.52 -16.65 -1.17
C ARG A 719 27.85 -17.18 0.21
N THR A 720 27.99 -18.49 0.27
CA THR A 720 28.73 -19.18 1.32
C THR A 720 30.05 -19.62 0.73
N MET A 721 31.15 -19.30 1.42
CA MET A 721 32.46 -19.73 0.92
C MET A 721 32.61 -21.26 0.99
N ASP A 722 33.53 -21.78 0.20
CA ASP A 722 33.75 -23.22 0.02
C ASP A 722 34.07 -23.98 1.31
N LYS A 723 33.87 -25.30 1.26
CA LYS A 723 34.05 -26.21 2.39
C LYS A 723 35.50 -26.46 2.83
N ASN A 724 36.54 -25.98 2.12
CA ASN A 724 37.94 -26.25 2.49
C ASN A 724 38.44 -25.40 3.66
N GLY A 725 37.60 -24.54 4.24
CA GLY A 725 37.91 -23.81 5.47
C GLY A 725 36.67 -23.11 6.02
N PRO A 726 36.84 -22.02 6.80
CA PRO A 726 35.71 -21.34 7.43
C PRO A 726 34.68 -20.85 6.41
N GLN A 727 33.43 -21.31 6.57
CA GLN A 727 32.32 -21.00 5.67
C GLN A 727 31.65 -19.68 6.05
N GLN A 728 32.31 -18.59 5.70
CA GLN A 728 31.76 -17.24 5.83
C GLN A 728 30.59 -17.06 4.84
N VAL A 729 29.48 -16.50 5.32
CA VAL A 729 28.29 -16.19 4.50
C VAL A 729 28.19 -14.69 4.31
N PHE A 730 28.11 -14.23 3.07
CA PHE A 730 28.04 -12.81 2.71
C PHE A 730 27.13 -12.58 1.50
N MET A 731 26.75 -11.32 1.29
CA MET A 731 25.85 -10.92 0.22
C MET A 731 26.29 -9.62 -0.44
N ALA A 732 25.82 -9.40 -1.66
CA ALA A 732 25.98 -8.17 -2.42
C ALA A 732 24.65 -7.80 -3.07
N GLY A 733 24.23 -6.54 -2.96
CA GLY A 733 22.98 -6.04 -3.52
C GLY A 733 23.15 -4.72 -4.24
N ASN A 734 22.48 -4.59 -5.38
CA ASN A 734 22.39 -3.32 -6.10
C ASN A 734 21.30 -2.43 -5.47
N MET A 735 21.33 -1.14 -5.78
CA MET A 735 20.33 -0.18 -5.30
C MET A 735 19.02 -0.21 -6.11
N GLY A 736 19.04 -0.69 -7.35
CA GLY A 736 17.87 -0.68 -8.23
C GLY A 736 17.52 0.73 -8.69
N GLN A 737 16.23 1.05 -8.69
CA GLN A 737 15.71 2.39 -9.04
C GLN A 737 15.85 3.39 -7.88
N GLY A 738 16.33 2.94 -6.73
CA GLY A 738 16.51 3.81 -5.56
C GLY A 738 17.87 4.48 -5.45
N GLY A 739 18.85 4.12 -6.29
CA GLY A 739 20.15 4.81 -6.35
C GLY A 739 21.16 4.20 -7.31
N ARG A 740 22.29 4.87 -7.43
CA ARG A 740 23.44 4.52 -8.27
C ARG A 740 24.51 3.90 -7.39
N GLY A 741 24.70 2.59 -7.52
CA GLY A 741 25.69 1.87 -6.71
C GLY A 741 25.24 0.52 -6.17
N MET A 742 26.05 -0.05 -5.31
CA MET A 742 25.75 -1.33 -4.66
C MET A 742 26.34 -1.38 -3.25
N TYR A 743 25.86 -2.32 -2.45
CA TYR A 743 26.32 -2.60 -1.09
C TYR A 743 26.65 -4.10 -0.94
N ALA A 744 27.55 -4.42 -0.03
CA ALA A 744 27.90 -5.78 0.34
C ALA A 744 27.99 -5.92 1.86
N LEU A 745 27.48 -7.03 2.39
CA LEU A 745 27.34 -7.29 3.83
C LEU A 745 27.77 -8.72 4.16
N ASN A 746 28.46 -8.89 5.28
CA ASN A 746 28.54 -10.17 5.95
C ASN A 746 27.18 -10.51 6.58
N VAL A 747 26.73 -11.73 6.32
CA VAL A 747 25.49 -12.26 6.87
C VAL A 747 25.78 -13.00 8.16
N GLY A 748 26.73 -13.94 8.15
CA GLY A 748 27.00 -14.81 9.30
C GLY A 748 28.10 -15.83 9.06
N GLY A 749 28.31 -16.73 10.03
CA GLY A 749 29.31 -17.80 9.96
C GLY A 749 30.71 -17.40 10.45
N PRO A 750 31.64 -18.36 10.54
CA PRO A 750 33.02 -18.11 10.94
C PRO A 750 33.77 -17.35 9.82
N SER A 751 34.62 -16.40 10.20
CA SER A 751 35.40 -15.60 9.26
C SER A 751 36.39 -16.48 8.49
N ARG A 752 36.49 -16.27 7.17
CA ARG A 752 37.52 -16.91 6.34
C ARG A 752 38.93 -16.45 6.71
N ALA A 753 39.08 -15.20 7.14
CA ALA A 753 40.36 -14.63 7.53
C ALA A 753 40.84 -15.13 8.90
N ASP A 754 39.90 -15.35 9.84
CA ASP A 754 40.15 -15.84 11.19
C ASP A 754 38.99 -16.74 11.65
N GLY A 755 39.13 -18.05 11.42
CA GLY A 755 38.08 -19.02 11.70
C GLY A 755 37.66 -19.13 13.18
N SER A 756 38.38 -18.48 14.10
CA SER A 756 38.00 -18.39 15.51
C SER A 756 36.96 -17.31 15.81
N LYS A 757 36.71 -16.40 14.86
CA LYS A 757 35.76 -15.29 14.99
C LYS A 757 34.57 -15.46 14.07
N ASN A 758 33.39 -15.11 14.55
CA ASN A 758 32.19 -15.01 13.70
C ASN A 758 32.08 -13.62 13.10
N VAL A 759 31.40 -13.51 11.95
CA VAL A 759 31.06 -12.24 11.29
C VAL A 759 29.55 -12.05 11.16
N GLY A 760 29.11 -10.89 10.66
CA GLY A 760 27.70 -10.61 10.44
C GLY A 760 26.87 -10.70 11.73
N ILE A 761 25.65 -11.24 11.64
CA ILE A 761 24.73 -11.34 12.79
C ILE A 761 25.08 -12.46 13.77
N ASP A 762 26.13 -13.25 13.50
CA ASP A 762 26.68 -14.25 14.42
C ASP A 762 27.86 -13.73 15.25
N ALA A 763 28.43 -12.58 14.90
CA ALA A 763 29.42 -11.90 15.71
C ALA A 763 28.80 -11.32 16.99
N PRO A 764 29.59 -11.01 18.03
CA PRO A 764 29.11 -10.20 19.16
C PRO A 764 28.49 -8.88 18.67
N GLU A 765 27.35 -8.50 19.23
CA GLU A 765 26.58 -7.31 18.80
C GLU A 765 27.42 -6.02 18.80
N SER A 766 28.31 -5.88 19.79
CA SER A 766 29.22 -4.73 19.90
C SER A 766 30.14 -4.55 18.69
N GLU A 767 30.31 -5.59 17.87
CA GLU A 767 31.18 -5.58 16.69
C GLU A 767 30.42 -5.36 15.39
N TRP A 768 29.08 -5.39 15.39
CA TRP A 768 28.26 -5.38 14.16
C TRP A 768 28.49 -4.16 13.26
N THR A 769 28.85 -3.00 13.82
CA THR A 769 29.21 -1.80 13.04
C THR A 769 30.43 -2.00 12.15
N THR A 770 31.24 -3.03 12.41
CA THR A 770 32.44 -3.37 11.65
C THR A 770 32.39 -4.78 11.04
N SER A 771 31.70 -5.72 11.67
CA SER A 771 31.65 -7.11 11.23
C SER A 771 30.54 -7.38 10.21
N VAL A 772 29.51 -6.52 10.13
CA VAL A 772 28.43 -6.61 9.13
C VAL A 772 28.80 -5.92 7.81
N PRO A 773 29.18 -4.63 7.75
CA PRO A 773 29.45 -3.98 6.47
C PRO A 773 30.71 -4.54 5.81
N LEU A 774 30.63 -4.91 4.53
CA LEU A 774 31.80 -5.22 3.71
C LEU A 774 32.19 -4.03 2.86
N MET A 775 31.31 -3.59 1.98
CA MET A 775 31.62 -2.43 1.15
C MET A 775 30.37 -1.78 0.60
N GLU A 776 30.54 -0.55 0.15
CA GLU A 776 29.62 0.15 -0.73
C GLU A 776 30.42 0.72 -1.89
N THR A 777 29.80 0.92 -3.05
CA THR A 777 30.47 1.64 -4.14
C THR A 777 30.86 3.05 -3.70
N PRO A 778 31.96 3.59 -4.26
CA PRO A 778 32.37 4.98 -4.03
C PRO A 778 31.24 5.97 -4.36
N LYS A 779 31.31 7.16 -3.76
CA LYS A 779 30.38 8.28 -3.99
C LYS A 779 31.11 9.43 -4.71
N GLY A 780 30.38 10.48 -5.10
CA GLY A 780 30.91 11.67 -5.73
C GLY A 780 31.45 11.40 -7.13
N ASN A 781 32.58 12.05 -7.47
CA ASN A 781 33.23 11.93 -8.78
C ASN A 781 33.46 10.49 -9.24
N ALA A 782 33.82 9.59 -8.33
CA ALA A 782 34.08 8.18 -8.65
C ALA A 782 32.81 7.39 -9.03
N ASN A 783 31.63 7.94 -8.77
CA ASN A 783 30.32 7.34 -9.08
C ASN A 783 29.64 8.02 -10.28
N ARG A 784 30.25 9.03 -10.91
CA ARG A 784 29.60 9.83 -11.97
C ARG A 784 29.30 9.06 -13.25
N GLU A 785 30.05 8.00 -13.51
CA GLU A 785 29.91 7.20 -14.73
C GLU A 785 28.85 6.08 -14.55
N MET A 786 28.54 5.73 -13.29
CA MET A 786 27.53 4.73 -12.94
C MET A 786 26.12 5.33 -12.97
N GLY A 787 25.19 4.60 -13.58
CA GLY A 787 23.75 4.84 -13.54
C GLY A 787 23.06 4.11 -12.39
N TYR A 788 21.74 4.02 -12.47
CA TYR A 788 20.94 3.24 -11.55
C TYR A 788 21.19 1.76 -11.79
N THR A 789 21.71 1.06 -10.79
CA THR A 789 22.11 -0.34 -10.88
C THR A 789 20.89 -1.23 -10.75
N ILE A 790 20.23 -1.47 -11.89
CA ILE A 790 19.07 -2.37 -11.96
C ILE A 790 19.51 -3.82 -11.79
N ASN A 791 18.58 -4.69 -11.39
CA ASN A 791 18.80 -6.11 -11.13
C ASN A 791 19.85 -6.39 -10.05
N ALA A 792 20.50 -7.55 -10.06
CA ALA A 792 21.48 -7.95 -9.05
C ALA A 792 22.93 -7.81 -9.55
N PRO A 793 23.90 -7.53 -8.65
CA PRO A 793 25.31 -7.77 -8.94
C PRO A 793 25.58 -9.28 -8.95
N GLN A 794 26.79 -9.71 -9.30
CA GLN A 794 27.21 -11.10 -9.19
C GLN A 794 28.45 -11.24 -8.32
N ILE A 795 28.60 -12.38 -7.66
CA ILE A 795 29.78 -12.68 -6.83
C ILE A 795 30.50 -13.87 -7.47
N GLY A 796 31.82 -13.76 -7.65
CA GLY A 796 32.63 -14.86 -8.16
C GLY A 796 34.07 -14.73 -7.66
N ARG A 797 34.95 -15.62 -8.11
CA ARG A 797 36.39 -15.51 -7.83
C ARG A 797 37.16 -15.14 -9.08
N VAL A 798 38.15 -14.28 -8.94
CA VAL A 798 39.07 -13.91 -10.02
C VAL A 798 40.47 -14.35 -9.68
N ALA A 799 41.17 -14.89 -10.67
CA ALA A 799 42.61 -15.05 -10.62
C ALA A 799 43.25 -13.78 -11.20
N LEU A 800 44.19 -13.20 -10.48
CA LEU A 800 44.87 -11.96 -10.91
C LEU A 800 46.12 -12.25 -11.76
N ASN A 801 46.57 -13.50 -11.78
CA ASN A 801 47.70 -13.98 -12.55
C ASN A 801 47.25 -15.13 -13.47
N ARG A 802 47.12 -14.81 -14.77
CA ARG A 802 46.73 -15.76 -15.83
C ARG A 802 47.58 -15.52 -17.06
N SER A 803 47.81 -16.57 -17.84
CA SER A 803 48.47 -16.48 -19.14
C SER A 803 47.75 -17.33 -20.17
N VAL A 804 47.74 -16.88 -21.43
CA VAL A 804 47.15 -17.61 -22.56
C VAL A 804 48.22 -17.86 -23.61
N VAL A 805 48.46 -19.12 -23.96
CA VAL A 805 49.35 -19.53 -25.06
C VAL A 805 48.51 -19.85 -26.27
N LYS A 806 48.68 -19.12 -27.38
CA LYS A 806 47.94 -19.34 -28.63
C LYS A 806 48.74 -20.20 -29.61
N ASP A 807 48.08 -21.13 -30.29
CA ASP A 807 48.64 -21.91 -31.39
C ASP A 807 48.65 -21.11 -32.72
N GLY A 808 49.17 -21.73 -33.78
CA GLY A 808 49.27 -21.13 -35.13
C GLY A 808 47.93 -20.82 -35.80
N ASP A 809 46.83 -21.40 -35.31
CA ASP A 809 45.44 -21.14 -35.77
C ASP A 809 44.71 -20.12 -34.87
N GLY A 810 45.41 -19.55 -33.89
CA GLY A 810 44.87 -18.54 -32.97
C GLY A 810 44.08 -19.10 -31.79
N LYS A 811 44.05 -20.42 -31.57
CA LYS A 811 43.39 -21.07 -30.43
C LYS A 811 44.28 -21.03 -29.20
N GLY A 812 43.75 -20.54 -28.09
CA GLY A 812 44.49 -20.32 -26.84
C GLY A 812 44.29 -21.42 -25.79
N THR A 813 45.37 -21.86 -25.14
CA THR A 813 45.35 -22.64 -23.89
C THR A 813 45.65 -21.71 -22.71
N MET A 814 44.76 -21.68 -21.71
CA MET A 814 44.90 -20.85 -20.52
C MET A 814 45.66 -21.58 -19.40
N THR A 815 46.56 -20.87 -18.72
CA THR A 815 47.17 -21.29 -17.45
C THR A 815 46.74 -20.31 -16.36
N THR A 816 46.13 -20.82 -15.29
CA THR A 816 45.61 -20.04 -14.15
C THR A 816 46.45 -20.31 -12.90
N ASP A 817 46.89 -19.26 -12.21
CA ASP A 817 47.44 -19.40 -10.85
C ASP A 817 46.30 -19.52 -9.83
N LEU A 818 45.94 -20.75 -9.51
CA LEU A 818 44.86 -21.05 -8.57
C LEU A 818 45.27 -20.88 -7.10
N LEU A 819 46.55 -20.64 -6.81
CA LEU A 819 46.98 -20.30 -5.45
C LEU A 819 46.60 -18.86 -5.09
N ASP A 820 46.32 -18.02 -6.09
CA ASP A 820 46.07 -16.59 -5.93
C ASP A 820 44.67 -16.18 -6.41
N LEU A 821 43.63 -16.65 -5.71
CA LEU A 821 42.24 -16.31 -6.01
C LEU A 821 41.68 -15.26 -5.05
N ARG A 822 40.87 -14.35 -5.59
CA ARG A 822 40.16 -13.33 -4.82
C ARG A 822 38.69 -13.41 -5.09
N TYR A 823 37.87 -13.31 -4.05
CA TYR A 823 36.47 -12.96 -4.25
C TYR A 823 36.36 -11.59 -4.90
N ALA A 824 35.44 -11.45 -5.83
CA ALA A 824 35.13 -10.21 -6.50
C ALA A 824 33.62 -10.06 -6.67
N ILE A 825 33.16 -8.81 -6.64
CA ILE A 825 31.78 -8.45 -6.95
C ILE A 825 31.75 -7.76 -8.30
N PHE A 826 30.96 -8.32 -9.20
CA PHE A 826 30.76 -7.86 -10.57
C PHE A 826 29.48 -7.03 -10.62
N VAL A 827 29.64 -5.74 -10.92
CA VAL A 827 28.59 -4.74 -10.88
C VAL A 827 28.41 -4.17 -12.28
N ASN A 828 27.18 -4.16 -12.77
CA ASN A 828 26.82 -3.53 -14.02
C ASN A 828 26.80 -2.00 -13.88
N SER A 829 27.10 -1.27 -14.96
CA SER A 829 27.09 0.19 -14.96
C SER A 829 25.71 0.79 -14.69
N GLY A 830 24.63 0.04 -14.90
CA GLY A 830 23.26 0.50 -14.67
C GLY A 830 22.79 1.48 -15.75
N VAL A 831 21.52 1.90 -15.67
CA VAL A 831 20.84 2.71 -16.70
C VAL A 831 20.55 4.12 -16.21
N SER A 832 20.15 5.04 -17.11
CA SER A 832 19.67 6.38 -16.75
C SER A 832 20.64 7.18 -15.88
N ASN A 833 21.92 7.20 -16.24
CA ASN A 833 22.90 8.03 -15.55
C ASN A 833 22.58 9.53 -15.76
N PRO A 834 22.33 10.31 -14.68
CA PRO A 834 21.95 11.72 -14.78
C PRO A 834 23.04 12.61 -15.41
N PHE A 835 24.32 12.21 -15.36
CA PHE A 835 25.44 12.95 -15.96
C PHE A 835 25.67 12.63 -17.44
N SER A 836 24.95 11.65 -17.98
CA SER A 836 25.07 11.20 -19.38
C SER A 836 23.72 11.15 -20.12
N ARG A 837 22.63 11.47 -19.42
CA ARG A 837 21.28 11.62 -19.98
C ARG A 837 21.22 12.86 -20.88
N GLY A 838 20.65 12.73 -22.07
CA GLY A 838 20.38 13.85 -22.99
C GLY A 838 19.23 14.74 -22.48
N ASP A 839 18.38 15.23 -23.39
CA ASP A 839 17.22 16.10 -23.13
C ASP A 839 16.10 15.50 -22.24
N GLY A 840 16.31 14.32 -21.65
CA GLY A 840 15.35 13.63 -20.79
C GLY A 840 14.54 12.54 -21.47
N THR A 841 14.80 12.22 -22.74
CA THR A 841 14.15 11.08 -23.41
C THR A 841 14.69 9.73 -22.87
N PRO A 842 13.85 8.81 -22.33
CA PRO A 842 14.32 7.52 -21.83
C PRO A 842 14.86 6.63 -22.96
N GLY A 843 16.05 6.05 -22.80
CA GLY A 843 16.72 5.20 -23.81
C GLY A 843 17.54 5.95 -24.88
N SER A 844 17.66 7.27 -24.78
CA SER A 844 18.64 8.07 -25.54
C SER A 844 19.86 8.45 -24.69
N ASP A 845 19.99 7.87 -23.49
CA ASP A 845 21.05 8.19 -22.55
C ASP A 845 22.38 7.60 -23.01
N ASN A 846 23.43 8.44 -23.02
CA ASN A 846 24.80 8.00 -23.30
C ASN A 846 25.43 7.35 -22.06
N THR A 847 24.61 6.73 -21.19
CA THR A 847 25.10 5.94 -20.06
C THR A 847 26.03 4.87 -20.61
N GLU A 848 27.24 4.79 -20.07
CA GLU A 848 28.21 3.82 -20.54
C GLU A 848 27.76 2.38 -20.27
N SER A 849 28.11 1.47 -21.17
CA SER A 849 28.02 0.03 -20.92
C SER A 849 29.37 -0.44 -20.36
N ALA A 850 29.43 -0.68 -19.05
CA ALA A 850 30.67 -1.09 -18.38
C ALA A 850 30.43 -2.13 -17.27
N LEU A 851 31.42 -3.00 -17.08
CA LEU A 851 31.48 -3.98 -15.99
C LEU A 851 32.51 -3.52 -14.96
N TYR A 852 32.07 -3.34 -13.72
CA TYR A 852 32.91 -2.96 -12.60
C TYR A 852 33.20 -4.19 -11.73
N VAL A 853 34.46 -4.41 -11.39
CA VAL A 853 34.90 -5.57 -10.59
C VAL A 853 35.55 -5.07 -9.31
N TYR A 854 34.90 -5.30 -8.16
CA TYR A 854 35.36 -4.82 -6.85
C TYR A 854 35.82 -5.95 -5.94
N SER A 855 36.82 -5.69 -5.09
CA SER A 855 37.23 -6.59 -4.01
C SER A 855 36.39 -6.34 -2.76
N PRO A 856 35.61 -7.32 -2.24
CA PRO A 856 34.82 -7.14 -1.02
C PRO A 856 35.62 -7.32 0.27
N PHE A 857 36.84 -7.86 0.21
CA PHE A 857 37.63 -8.19 1.38
C PHE A 857 39.04 -7.59 1.32
N ASN A 858 39.62 -7.36 2.50
CA ASN A 858 41.00 -6.88 2.62
C ASN A 858 41.98 -8.07 2.54
N ASN A 859 42.74 -8.15 1.46
CA ASN A 859 43.82 -9.12 1.23
C ASN A 859 43.43 -10.60 1.42
N LEU A 860 42.16 -10.94 1.28
CA LEU A 860 41.67 -12.30 1.48
C LEU A 860 41.96 -13.17 0.26
N ASN A 861 42.96 -14.04 0.37
CA ASN A 861 43.25 -15.06 -0.63
C ASN A 861 42.40 -16.31 -0.34
N VAL A 862 41.65 -16.77 -1.35
CA VAL A 862 40.79 -17.96 -1.30
C VAL A 862 41.21 -19.01 -2.34
N GLY A 863 42.47 -18.96 -2.76
CA GLY A 863 43.08 -19.91 -3.67
C GLY A 863 43.21 -21.32 -3.07
N ALA A 864 43.60 -22.24 -3.94
CA ALA A 864 43.92 -23.62 -3.58
C ALA A 864 45.01 -23.69 -2.51
N THR A 865 45.02 -24.78 -1.73
CA THR A 865 46.06 -25.01 -0.73
C THR A 865 47.39 -25.31 -1.43
N PRO A 866 48.50 -24.60 -1.10
CA PRO A 866 49.80 -24.88 -1.70
C PRO A 866 50.28 -26.32 -1.38
N PRO A 867 51.01 -26.97 -2.29
CA PRO A 867 51.69 -28.22 -2.00
C PRO A 867 52.61 -28.12 -0.77
N LYS A 868 52.75 -29.21 -0.02
CA LYS A 868 53.56 -29.28 1.20
C LYS A 868 55.00 -28.78 0.95
N GLY A 869 55.40 -27.72 1.66
CA GLY A 869 56.74 -27.10 1.54
C GLY A 869 56.79 -25.82 0.70
N GLN A 870 55.70 -25.42 0.05
CA GLN A 870 55.57 -24.11 -0.60
C GLN A 870 54.77 -23.13 0.27
N SER A 871 55.23 -21.88 0.36
CA SER A 871 54.49 -20.81 1.02
C SER A 871 53.42 -20.25 0.08
N ASN A 872 52.20 -20.02 0.57
CA ASN A 872 51.22 -19.22 -0.18
C ASN A 872 51.75 -17.79 -0.27
N LYS A 873 52.31 -17.40 -1.42
CA LYS A 873 52.64 -16.00 -1.66
C LYS A 873 51.31 -15.32 -1.99
N ASN A 874 51.05 -14.19 -1.35
CA ASN A 874 49.93 -13.30 -1.69
C ASN A 874 50.50 -12.11 -2.47
N PRO A 875 50.92 -12.30 -3.74
CA PRO A 875 51.63 -11.26 -4.51
C PRO A 875 50.71 -10.07 -4.85
N HIS A 876 49.39 -10.29 -4.89
CA HIS A 876 48.40 -9.27 -5.26
C HIS A 876 47.48 -8.93 -4.08
N ALA A 877 48.02 -8.14 -3.16
CA ALA A 877 47.23 -7.51 -2.09
C ALA A 877 46.15 -6.60 -2.69
N LEU A 878 44.90 -6.71 -2.21
CA LEU A 878 43.77 -5.87 -2.57
C LEU A 878 43.13 -5.30 -1.29
N GLN A 879 42.80 -4.02 -1.30
CA GLN A 879 42.03 -3.40 -0.22
C GLN A 879 40.55 -3.77 -0.31
N GLN A 880 39.88 -3.75 0.83
CA GLN A 880 38.42 -3.86 0.90
C GLN A 880 37.77 -2.67 0.17
N GLY A 881 36.84 -2.96 -0.74
CA GLY A 881 36.20 -1.97 -1.60
C GLY A 881 37.03 -1.52 -2.81
N GLU A 882 38.23 -2.07 -3.03
CA GLU A 882 39.09 -1.69 -4.15
C GLU A 882 38.46 -2.06 -5.50
N LEU A 883 38.47 -1.12 -6.45
CA LEU A 883 38.11 -1.40 -7.85
C LEU A 883 39.27 -2.14 -8.53
N ILE A 884 39.11 -3.46 -8.71
CA ILE A 884 40.10 -4.33 -9.37
C ILE A 884 40.26 -3.92 -10.84
N LYS A 885 39.13 -3.73 -11.52
CA LYS A 885 39.08 -3.30 -12.93
C LYS A 885 37.70 -2.73 -13.27
N LYS A 886 37.70 -1.68 -14.08
CA LYS A 886 36.55 -1.26 -14.88
C LYS A 886 36.79 -1.71 -16.32
N ILE A 887 35.90 -2.52 -16.88
CA ILE A 887 35.98 -2.99 -18.26
C ILE A 887 34.86 -2.31 -19.05
N VAL A 888 35.24 -1.40 -19.94
CA VAL A 888 34.30 -0.53 -20.68
C VAL A 888 34.08 -1.08 -22.08
N VAL A 889 32.83 -1.09 -22.53
CA VAL A 889 32.49 -1.32 -23.94
C VAL A 889 32.75 -0.03 -24.72
N SER A 890 33.33 -0.12 -25.92
CA SER A 890 33.54 1.07 -26.77
C SER A 890 32.23 1.88 -26.92
N PRO A 891 32.25 3.22 -26.79
CA PRO A 891 31.05 4.04 -26.94
C PRO A 891 30.38 3.96 -28.32
N SER A 892 31.09 3.51 -29.35
CA SER A 892 30.53 3.20 -30.67
C SER A 892 29.70 1.93 -30.68
N ASP A 893 29.96 1.04 -29.72
CA ASP A 893 29.39 -0.28 -29.62
C ASP A 893 28.31 -0.37 -28.55
N GLY A 894 28.51 0.21 -27.35
CA GLY A 894 27.56 0.06 -26.24
C GLY A 894 27.15 1.38 -25.60
N LYS A 895 25.84 1.51 -25.36
CA LYS A 895 25.21 2.67 -24.72
C LYS A 895 23.96 2.27 -23.95
N GLY A 896 23.46 3.21 -23.13
CA GLY A 896 22.22 3.08 -22.38
C GLY A 896 22.34 2.29 -21.08
N GLY A 897 23.55 1.79 -20.76
CA GLY A 897 23.81 1.08 -19.52
C GLY A 897 23.81 -0.43 -19.64
N LEU A 898 24.76 -1.08 -18.96
CA LEU A 898 24.87 -2.53 -18.89
C LEU A 898 23.83 -3.11 -17.91
N ALA A 899 23.16 -4.19 -18.30
CA ALA A 899 22.28 -4.98 -17.44
C ALA A 899 23.07 -5.98 -16.58
N GLN A 900 22.36 -6.79 -15.79
CA GLN A 900 22.99 -7.80 -14.93
C GLN A 900 23.91 -8.75 -15.72
N PRO A 901 25.13 -9.01 -15.22
CA PRO A 901 26.03 -9.97 -15.83
C PRO A 901 25.70 -11.42 -15.45
N THR A 902 26.17 -12.35 -16.27
CA THR A 902 26.25 -13.79 -15.97
C THR A 902 27.72 -14.20 -16.02
N LEU A 903 28.21 -14.74 -14.90
CA LEU A 903 29.60 -15.17 -14.74
C LEU A 903 29.75 -16.60 -15.23
N VAL A 904 30.83 -16.91 -15.94
CA VAL A 904 31.08 -18.26 -16.49
C VAL A 904 32.49 -18.71 -16.15
N ASP A 905 32.58 -19.86 -15.50
CA ASP A 905 33.79 -20.66 -15.30
C ASP A 905 33.78 -21.81 -16.32
N ILE A 906 34.68 -21.77 -17.29
CA ILE A 906 34.63 -22.65 -18.47
C ILE A 906 35.40 -23.96 -18.26
N ASN A 907 36.28 -24.02 -17.26
CA ASN A 907 37.10 -25.18 -16.94
C ASN A 907 36.82 -25.77 -15.54
N PHE A 908 35.89 -25.18 -14.79
CA PHE A 908 35.49 -25.56 -13.43
C PHE A 908 36.65 -25.52 -12.41
N ASP A 909 37.61 -24.62 -12.63
CA ASP A 909 38.75 -24.44 -11.73
C ASP A 909 38.41 -23.55 -10.51
N GLY A 910 37.21 -22.97 -10.50
CA GLY A 910 36.69 -22.12 -9.44
C GLY A 910 36.93 -20.63 -9.69
N ALA A 911 37.51 -20.23 -10.82
CA ALA A 911 37.77 -18.85 -11.18
C ALA A 911 37.04 -18.42 -12.46
N ILE A 912 36.45 -17.23 -12.45
CA ILE A 912 35.64 -16.72 -13.55
C ILE A 912 36.51 -16.42 -14.77
N ASP A 913 36.08 -16.90 -15.93
CA ASP A 913 36.78 -16.79 -17.20
C ASP A 913 36.11 -15.81 -18.14
N ILE A 914 34.79 -15.89 -18.22
CA ILE A 914 33.98 -15.10 -19.13
C ILE A 914 32.84 -14.49 -18.34
N VAL A 915 32.45 -13.27 -18.71
CA VAL A 915 31.20 -12.66 -18.26
C VAL A 915 30.37 -12.28 -19.47
N TYR A 916 29.09 -12.63 -19.48
CA TYR A 916 28.13 -12.19 -20.50
C TYR A 916 27.17 -11.17 -19.93
N ALA A 917 26.89 -10.10 -20.67
CA ALA A 917 25.86 -9.13 -20.30
C ALA A 917 25.29 -8.45 -21.54
N GLY A 918 24.00 -8.08 -21.46
CA GLY A 918 23.36 -7.19 -22.44
C GLY A 918 23.38 -5.74 -22.00
N ASP A 919 23.10 -4.82 -22.92
CA ASP A 919 22.86 -3.41 -22.59
C ASP A 919 21.49 -2.92 -23.08
N TYR A 920 21.12 -1.72 -22.62
CA TYR A 920 19.86 -1.10 -22.95
C TYR A 920 19.75 -0.72 -24.44
N SER A 921 20.86 -0.62 -25.18
CA SER A 921 20.87 -0.41 -26.63
C SER A 921 20.74 -1.70 -27.45
N GLY A 922 20.63 -2.85 -26.76
CA GLY A 922 20.42 -4.15 -27.37
C GLY A 922 21.69 -4.85 -27.87
N GLY A 923 22.86 -4.40 -27.42
CA GLY A 923 24.11 -5.12 -27.64
C GLY A 923 24.31 -6.22 -26.59
N VAL A 924 24.88 -7.36 -26.99
CA VAL A 924 25.33 -8.41 -26.08
C VAL A 924 26.85 -8.50 -26.13
N TYR A 925 27.46 -8.56 -24.96
CA TYR A 925 28.92 -8.51 -24.81
C TYR A 925 29.45 -9.72 -24.07
N ARG A 926 30.64 -10.12 -24.49
CA ARG A 926 31.53 -11.04 -23.79
C ARG A 926 32.66 -10.22 -23.17
N PHE A 927 32.81 -10.29 -21.86
CA PHE A 927 33.97 -9.77 -21.14
C PHE A 927 34.91 -10.95 -20.90
N ASP A 928 36.11 -10.87 -21.46
CA ASP A 928 37.10 -11.94 -21.42
C ASP A 928 38.11 -11.68 -20.30
N LEU A 929 38.18 -12.58 -19.31
CA LEU A 929 39.03 -12.49 -18.13
C LEU A 929 40.16 -13.55 -18.13
N ARG A 930 40.30 -14.33 -19.22
CA ARG A 930 41.23 -15.47 -19.29
C ARG A 930 42.71 -15.07 -19.40
N GLY A 931 42.99 -13.86 -19.86
CA GLY A 931 44.34 -13.29 -19.93
C GLY A 931 44.77 -12.59 -18.64
N ASP A 932 45.92 -11.93 -18.69
CA ASP A 932 46.38 -11.07 -17.60
C ASP A 932 45.34 -9.96 -17.31
N LYS A 933 45.26 -9.46 -16.07
CA LYS A 933 44.32 -8.38 -15.68
C LYS A 933 44.38 -7.15 -16.61
N SER A 934 45.55 -6.84 -17.15
CA SER A 934 45.74 -5.75 -18.12
C SER A 934 45.05 -6.00 -19.46
N GLU A 935 44.87 -7.27 -19.85
CA GLU A 935 44.28 -7.72 -21.11
C GLU A 935 42.77 -7.91 -21.07
N TRP A 936 42.17 -7.84 -19.87
CA TRP A 936 40.71 -7.95 -19.70
C TRP A 936 39.97 -6.92 -20.53
N LYS A 937 39.06 -7.39 -21.39
CA LYS A 937 38.38 -6.56 -22.40
C LYS A 937 36.95 -7.01 -22.67
N ALA A 938 36.12 -6.09 -23.16
CA ALA A 938 34.78 -6.37 -23.64
C ALA A 938 34.75 -6.50 -25.17
N GLN A 939 33.95 -7.44 -25.68
CA GLN A 939 33.73 -7.66 -27.11
C GLN A 939 32.24 -7.82 -27.38
N LYS A 940 31.70 -7.09 -28.35
CA LYS A 940 30.31 -7.28 -28.78
C LYS A 940 30.22 -8.61 -29.55
N ILE A 941 29.28 -9.46 -29.16
CA ILE A 941 29.03 -10.76 -29.82
C ILE A 941 27.73 -10.77 -30.62
N PHE A 942 26.78 -9.89 -30.28
CA PHE A 942 25.49 -9.82 -30.96
C PHE A 942 24.91 -8.39 -30.91
N GLN A 943 24.16 -8.02 -31.95
CA GLN A 943 23.32 -6.82 -31.97
C GLN A 943 21.88 -7.19 -32.32
N THR A 944 20.94 -6.81 -31.45
CA THR A 944 19.50 -7.02 -31.69
C THR A 944 18.99 -6.17 -32.84
N LEU A 945 17.92 -6.65 -33.49
CA LEU A 945 17.24 -5.88 -34.53
C LEU A 945 16.65 -4.61 -33.91
N ASN A 946 16.85 -3.47 -34.56
CA ASN A 946 16.35 -2.16 -34.11
C ASN A 946 16.81 -1.74 -32.70
N GLY A 947 17.86 -2.35 -32.13
CA GLY A 947 18.36 -2.01 -30.80
C GLY A 947 17.35 -2.28 -29.68
N GLN A 948 16.65 -3.43 -29.75
CA GLN A 948 15.73 -3.86 -28.70
C GLN A 948 16.46 -3.91 -27.33
N PRO A 949 15.96 -3.24 -26.29
CA PRO A 949 16.66 -3.13 -25.02
C PRO A 949 16.83 -4.49 -24.34
N ILE A 950 17.96 -4.72 -23.68
CA ILE A 950 18.18 -5.90 -22.85
C ILE A 950 18.30 -5.43 -21.41
N THR A 951 17.30 -5.77 -20.59
CA THR A 951 17.22 -5.38 -19.17
C THR A 951 17.38 -6.56 -18.23
N SER A 952 17.60 -7.78 -18.73
CA SER A 952 17.80 -8.99 -17.91
C SER A 952 19.15 -9.63 -18.19
N ALA A 953 19.62 -10.49 -17.28
CA ALA A 953 20.84 -11.24 -17.47
C ALA A 953 20.68 -12.30 -18.58
N PRO A 954 21.70 -12.53 -19.43
CA PRO A 954 21.72 -13.69 -20.32
C PRO A 954 21.83 -14.99 -19.52
N ALA A 955 21.18 -16.06 -19.97
CA ALA A 955 21.47 -17.42 -19.55
C ALA A 955 22.54 -18.05 -20.43
N VAL A 956 23.24 -19.06 -19.93
CA VAL A 956 24.25 -19.80 -20.69
C VAL A 956 23.98 -21.29 -20.62
N PHE A 957 24.20 -21.97 -21.74
CA PHE A 957 24.20 -23.42 -21.82
C PHE A 957 25.51 -23.90 -22.42
N ARG A 958 26.12 -24.91 -21.81
CA ARG A 958 27.34 -25.53 -22.31
C ARG A 958 26.97 -26.74 -23.17
N ASN A 959 27.03 -26.56 -24.48
CA ASN A 959 26.75 -27.67 -25.41
C ASN A 959 27.91 -28.67 -25.42
N GLU A 960 29.13 -28.17 -25.51
CA GLU A 960 30.38 -28.94 -25.49
C GLU A 960 31.48 -28.11 -24.81
N GLN A 961 32.66 -28.69 -24.62
CA GLN A 961 33.81 -27.93 -24.12
C GLN A 961 34.08 -26.72 -25.04
N ASN A 962 34.12 -25.52 -24.45
CA ASN A 962 34.28 -24.24 -25.15
C ASN A 962 33.16 -23.86 -26.14
N LYS A 963 32.07 -24.64 -26.26
CA LYS A 963 30.93 -24.32 -27.13
C LYS A 963 29.71 -24.00 -26.28
N TYR A 964 29.29 -22.74 -26.33
CA TYR A 964 28.23 -22.21 -25.48
C TYR A 964 27.08 -21.67 -26.32
N ILE A 965 25.88 -21.67 -25.73
CA ILE A 965 24.72 -20.96 -26.27
C ILE A 965 24.37 -19.87 -25.25
N VAL A 966 24.45 -18.61 -25.68
CA VAL A 966 24.09 -17.43 -24.88
C VAL A 966 22.65 -17.06 -25.19
N ILE A 967 21.79 -17.15 -24.19
CA ILE A 967 20.33 -17.13 -24.33
C ILE A 967 19.78 -15.90 -23.63
N PHE A 968 19.07 -15.04 -24.33
CA PHE A 968 18.57 -13.79 -23.76
C PHE A 968 17.28 -13.36 -24.44
N GLY A 969 16.45 -12.62 -23.72
CA GLY A 969 15.26 -12.00 -24.26
C GLY A 969 15.33 -10.48 -24.13
N THR A 970 14.51 -9.80 -24.93
CA THR A 970 14.53 -8.33 -25.02
C THR A 970 13.28 -7.68 -24.40
N GLY A 971 13.44 -6.42 -24.02
CA GLY A 971 12.43 -5.50 -23.53
C GLY A 971 12.83 -4.77 -22.24
N SER A 972 11.94 -3.88 -21.78
CA SER A 972 12.09 -3.08 -20.57
C SER A 972 10.75 -2.96 -19.83
N ASP A 973 10.79 -2.88 -18.50
CA ASP A 973 9.64 -2.54 -17.64
C ASP A 973 10.01 -1.53 -16.55
N LEU A 974 10.99 -0.67 -16.85
CA LEU A 974 11.62 0.28 -15.91
C LEU A 974 10.98 1.67 -15.95
N TYR A 975 10.50 2.08 -17.13
CA TYR A 975 10.06 3.45 -17.40
C TYR A 975 8.55 3.56 -17.51
N GLN A 976 7.98 4.73 -17.18
CA GLN A 976 6.53 4.93 -17.28
C GLN A 976 5.99 4.64 -18.70
N LYS A 977 6.78 4.97 -19.73
CA LYS A 977 6.43 4.72 -21.14
C LYS A 977 6.31 3.22 -21.50
N ASP A 978 6.97 2.35 -20.74
CA ASP A 978 7.01 0.92 -21.02
C ASP A 978 5.62 0.29 -20.81
N LEU A 979 4.74 0.97 -20.06
CA LEU A 979 3.35 0.58 -19.87
C LEU A 979 2.56 0.48 -21.18
N ASP A 980 2.77 1.45 -22.08
CA ASP A 980 2.08 1.57 -23.36
C ASP A 980 2.96 1.11 -24.54
N ASP A 981 4.21 0.68 -24.30
CA ASP A 981 5.13 0.22 -25.34
C ASP A 981 4.62 -1.08 -26.02
N LYS A 982 4.45 -1.00 -27.34
CA LYS A 982 4.01 -2.09 -28.23
C LYS A 982 5.10 -2.54 -29.20
N ASN A 983 6.35 -2.10 -29.03
CA ASN A 983 7.46 -2.59 -29.82
C ASN A 983 7.56 -4.12 -29.71
N VAL A 984 7.80 -4.77 -30.85
CA VAL A 984 8.01 -6.22 -30.91
C VAL A 984 9.34 -6.54 -30.22
N GLN A 985 9.30 -7.45 -29.25
CA GLN A 985 10.48 -8.00 -28.60
C GLN A 985 10.73 -9.43 -29.08
N SER A 986 11.90 -9.97 -28.75
CA SER A 986 12.35 -11.26 -29.24
C SER A 986 13.13 -12.03 -28.18
N MET A 987 13.16 -13.35 -28.36
CA MET A 987 14.04 -14.27 -27.66
C MET A 987 15.14 -14.71 -28.62
N TYR A 988 16.37 -14.83 -28.13
CA TYR A 988 17.54 -15.20 -28.90
C TYR A 988 18.34 -16.29 -28.18
N GLY A 989 18.97 -17.17 -28.96
CA GLY A 989 20.06 -18.03 -28.53
C GLY A 989 21.22 -17.87 -29.51
N VAL A 990 22.40 -17.48 -29.03
CA VAL A 990 23.58 -17.17 -29.86
C VAL A 990 24.68 -18.18 -29.57
N TYR A 991 25.18 -18.83 -30.62
CA TYR A 991 26.26 -19.81 -30.51
C TYR A 991 27.61 -19.11 -30.35
N GLU A 992 28.34 -19.48 -29.31
CA GLU A 992 29.66 -18.97 -28.99
C GLU A 992 30.70 -20.10 -29.03
N ASP A 993 31.83 -19.80 -29.68
CA ASP A 993 33.02 -20.62 -29.64
C ASP A 993 34.09 -19.89 -28.84
N LEU A 994 34.34 -20.36 -27.63
CA LEU A 994 35.32 -19.74 -26.74
C LEU A 994 36.76 -20.04 -27.13
N THR A 995 37.02 -20.92 -28.10
CA THR A 995 38.37 -21.03 -28.68
C THR A 995 38.73 -19.80 -29.52
N ASP A 996 37.73 -19.02 -29.95
CA ASP A 996 37.90 -17.72 -30.60
C ASP A 996 37.98 -16.58 -29.57
N PHE A 997 39.17 -16.00 -29.45
CA PHE A 997 39.45 -14.84 -28.57
C PHE A 997 39.04 -13.49 -29.20
N ASN A 998 38.60 -13.47 -30.46
CA ASN A 998 38.15 -12.27 -31.18
C ASN A 998 36.88 -12.55 -32.02
N PRO A 999 35.75 -12.88 -31.38
CA PRO A 999 34.51 -13.21 -32.04
C PRO A 999 34.02 -12.05 -32.89
N THR A 1000 33.46 -12.39 -34.04
CA THR A 1000 32.73 -11.44 -34.89
C THR A 1000 31.33 -11.20 -34.36
N VAL A 1001 30.86 -9.96 -34.46
CA VAL A 1001 29.48 -9.58 -34.13
C VAL A 1001 28.51 -10.33 -35.04
N LYS A 1002 27.49 -10.96 -34.44
CA LYS A 1002 26.40 -11.65 -35.12
C LYS A 1002 25.14 -10.80 -35.14
N TYR A 1003 24.25 -11.05 -36.10
CA TYR A 1003 22.98 -10.36 -36.27
C TYR A 1003 21.83 -11.35 -36.44
N GLN A 1004 20.59 -10.88 -36.33
CA GLN A 1004 19.40 -11.71 -36.49
C GLN A 1004 19.36 -12.47 -37.83
N SER A 1005 19.97 -11.93 -38.90
CA SER A 1005 20.08 -12.60 -40.21
C SER A 1005 20.94 -13.87 -40.19
N ASP A 1006 21.79 -14.03 -39.18
CA ASP A 1006 22.68 -15.19 -39.04
C ASP A 1006 22.02 -16.33 -38.24
N LEU A 1007 20.78 -16.14 -37.79
CA LEU A 1007 20.07 -17.03 -36.88
C LEU A 1007 18.88 -17.73 -37.57
N VAL A 1008 18.57 -18.96 -37.15
CA VAL A 1008 17.35 -19.63 -37.59
C VAL A 1008 16.13 -19.05 -36.88
N GLN A 1009 15.09 -18.71 -37.64
CA GLN A 1009 13.84 -18.20 -37.09
C GLN A 1009 12.93 -19.34 -36.65
N GLN A 1010 12.31 -19.22 -35.47
CA GLN A 1010 11.13 -19.97 -35.08
C GLN A 1010 9.88 -19.06 -35.08
N THR A 1011 8.71 -19.67 -35.26
CA THR A 1011 7.41 -18.97 -35.30
C THR A 1011 6.49 -19.46 -34.19
N ILE A 1012 5.83 -18.52 -33.51
CA ILE A 1012 4.85 -18.81 -32.46
C ILE A 1012 3.47 -19.01 -33.11
N THR A 1013 2.78 -20.08 -32.72
CA THR A 1013 1.35 -20.30 -33.00
C THR A 1013 0.60 -20.36 -31.67
N GLU A 1014 -0.46 -19.56 -31.53
CA GLU A 1014 -1.32 -19.53 -30.35
C GLU A 1014 -2.63 -20.30 -30.62
N SER A 1015 -3.08 -21.08 -29.65
CA SER A 1015 -4.32 -21.88 -29.74
C SER A 1015 -4.99 -22.03 -28.37
N HIS A 1016 -6.23 -22.51 -28.36
CA HIS A 1016 -6.94 -22.91 -27.14
C HIS A 1016 -6.89 -24.43 -26.99
N ALA A 1017 -6.61 -24.93 -25.78
CA ALA A 1017 -6.56 -26.35 -25.47
C ALA A 1017 -7.31 -26.66 -24.17
N ASN A 1018 -8.11 -27.73 -24.18
CA ASN A 1018 -8.74 -28.29 -22.97
C ASN A 1018 -7.83 -29.39 -22.40
N ILE A 1019 -7.30 -29.18 -21.20
CA ILE A 1019 -6.39 -30.12 -20.54
C ILE A 1019 -6.98 -30.44 -19.17
N LYS A 1020 -7.25 -31.73 -18.92
CA LYS A 1020 -7.86 -32.22 -17.66
C LYS A 1020 -9.12 -31.43 -17.25
N GLY A 1021 -9.96 -31.07 -18.23
CA GLY A 1021 -11.23 -30.35 -18.01
C GLY A 1021 -11.09 -28.85 -17.74
N LYS A 1022 -9.90 -28.27 -17.94
CA LYS A 1022 -9.65 -26.83 -17.86
C LYS A 1022 -9.19 -26.30 -19.22
N ASP A 1023 -9.71 -25.14 -19.61
CA ASP A 1023 -9.32 -24.47 -20.84
C ASP A 1023 -8.11 -23.57 -20.60
N TYR A 1024 -7.13 -23.66 -21.50
CA TYR A 1024 -5.90 -22.89 -21.46
C TYR A 1024 -5.65 -22.21 -22.82
N ASN A 1025 -5.17 -20.97 -22.77
CA ASN A 1025 -4.48 -20.36 -23.89
C ASN A 1025 -3.04 -20.90 -23.92
N VAL A 1026 -2.66 -21.54 -25.02
CA VAL A 1026 -1.39 -22.23 -25.17
C VAL A 1026 -0.66 -21.81 -26.44
N ARG A 1027 0.66 -21.99 -26.44
CA ARG A 1027 1.52 -21.68 -27.59
C ARG A 1027 2.33 -22.89 -28.01
N LYS A 1028 2.60 -22.96 -29.31
CA LYS A 1028 3.59 -23.84 -29.93
C LYS A 1028 4.60 -23.01 -30.69
N LEU A 1029 5.80 -23.56 -30.82
CA LEU A 1029 6.85 -23.02 -31.67
C LEU A 1029 7.02 -23.94 -32.89
N SER A 1030 7.43 -23.39 -34.03
CA SER A 1030 8.01 -24.21 -35.10
C SER A 1030 9.29 -24.90 -34.59
N ASP A 1031 9.74 -25.92 -35.31
CA ASP A 1031 10.96 -26.67 -34.98
C ASP A 1031 11.90 -26.70 -36.20
N ASN A 1032 12.23 -25.51 -36.71
CA ASN A 1032 13.13 -25.37 -37.84
C ASN A 1032 14.54 -25.80 -37.41
N SER A 1033 15.18 -26.64 -38.24
CA SER A 1033 16.48 -27.23 -37.91
C SER A 1033 17.63 -26.25 -38.14
N PRO A 1034 18.68 -26.24 -37.29
CA PRO A 1034 19.89 -25.46 -37.51
C PRO A 1034 20.90 -26.16 -38.45
N ASP A 1035 20.47 -27.14 -39.27
CA ASP A 1035 21.36 -28.01 -40.09
C ASP A 1035 22.26 -27.28 -41.09
N ASP A 1036 22.04 -25.99 -41.33
CA ASP A 1036 23.01 -25.16 -42.05
C ASP A 1036 24.16 -24.77 -41.09
N PRO A 1037 25.40 -25.25 -41.34
CA PRO A 1037 26.56 -24.95 -40.48
C PRO A 1037 26.93 -23.46 -40.43
N ASN A 1038 26.34 -22.62 -41.31
CA ASN A 1038 26.49 -21.17 -41.27
C ASN A 1038 25.58 -20.50 -40.23
N ILE A 1039 24.54 -21.18 -39.74
CA ILE A 1039 23.65 -20.66 -38.70
C ILE A 1039 24.42 -20.49 -37.39
N LYS A 1040 24.29 -19.31 -36.78
CA LYS A 1040 25.01 -18.90 -35.58
C LYS A 1040 24.12 -18.82 -34.34
N GLY A 1041 22.94 -19.43 -34.40
CA GLY A 1041 21.99 -19.50 -33.31
C GLY A 1041 20.54 -19.44 -33.80
N TRP A 1042 19.62 -19.03 -32.94
CA TRP A 1042 18.18 -19.04 -33.20
C TRP A 1042 17.48 -17.83 -32.59
N TYR A 1043 16.28 -17.52 -33.09
CA TYR A 1043 15.43 -16.49 -32.51
C TYR A 1043 13.94 -16.74 -32.79
N PHE A 1044 13.08 -16.10 -32.00
CA PHE A 1044 11.67 -15.89 -32.35
C PHE A 1044 11.17 -14.58 -31.76
N SER A 1045 10.16 -13.99 -32.40
CA SER A 1045 9.56 -12.73 -31.97
C SER A 1045 8.24 -12.96 -31.25
N PHE A 1046 8.02 -12.18 -30.21
CA PHE A 1046 6.76 -12.18 -29.45
C PHE A 1046 5.71 -11.29 -30.12
N PRO A 1047 4.43 -11.45 -29.76
CA PRO A 1047 3.41 -10.43 -30.04
C PRO A 1047 3.80 -9.04 -29.51
N ALA A 1048 3.25 -8.00 -30.13
CA ALA A 1048 3.54 -6.61 -29.81
C ALA A 1048 3.32 -6.29 -28.31
N GLY A 1049 4.35 -5.70 -27.66
CA GLY A 1049 4.30 -5.29 -26.25
C GLY A 1049 4.58 -6.38 -25.21
N GLU A 1050 4.69 -7.64 -25.64
CA GLU A 1050 5.18 -8.75 -24.84
C GLU A 1050 6.71 -8.75 -24.80
N ARG A 1051 7.30 -9.03 -23.63
CA ARG A 1051 8.74 -8.86 -23.38
C ARG A 1051 9.31 -9.84 -22.37
N VAL A 1052 10.64 -10.01 -22.40
CA VAL A 1052 11.40 -10.78 -21.42
C VAL A 1052 12.32 -9.83 -20.65
N VAL A 1053 12.06 -9.70 -19.36
CA VAL A 1053 12.77 -8.80 -18.43
C VAL A 1053 13.33 -9.57 -17.22
N VAL A 1054 13.45 -10.88 -17.38
CA VAL A 1054 13.76 -11.89 -16.36
C VAL A 1054 14.78 -12.84 -16.98
N LYS A 1055 15.86 -13.17 -16.26
CA LYS A 1055 16.90 -14.11 -16.71
C LYS A 1055 16.21 -15.45 -17.07
N PRO A 1056 16.36 -15.96 -18.31
CA PRO A 1056 15.89 -17.30 -18.67
C PRO A 1056 16.61 -18.38 -17.85
N ASN A 1057 15.97 -19.52 -17.58
CA ASN A 1057 16.65 -20.65 -16.93
C ASN A 1057 16.92 -21.76 -17.90
N VAL A 1058 18.12 -22.33 -17.80
CA VAL A 1058 18.47 -23.55 -18.51
C VAL A 1058 18.19 -24.73 -17.59
N LEU A 1059 17.29 -25.61 -18.02
CA LEU A 1059 16.94 -26.88 -17.38
C LEU A 1059 17.36 -28.01 -18.32
N LEU A 1060 18.53 -28.60 -18.07
CA LEU A 1060 19.17 -29.55 -18.99
C LEU A 1060 19.28 -28.94 -20.40
N LYS A 1061 18.64 -29.52 -21.43
CA LYS A 1061 18.59 -28.97 -22.79
C LYS A 1061 17.36 -28.10 -23.09
N SER A 1062 16.63 -27.65 -22.07
CA SER A 1062 15.44 -26.81 -22.22
C SER A 1062 15.66 -25.42 -21.61
N VAL A 1063 15.02 -24.41 -22.17
CA VAL A 1063 15.00 -23.05 -21.63
C VAL A 1063 13.61 -22.75 -21.10
N LEU A 1064 13.48 -22.50 -19.80
CA LEU A 1064 12.25 -22.11 -19.11
C LEU A 1064 12.31 -20.61 -18.76
N PHE A 1065 11.33 -19.85 -19.23
CA PHE A 1065 11.28 -18.40 -19.03
C PHE A 1065 9.85 -17.89 -18.95
N SER A 1066 9.67 -16.69 -18.39
CA SER A 1066 8.38 -16.00 -18.36
C SER A 1066 8.44 -14.72 -19.18
N THR A 1067 7.38 -14.44 -19.93
CA THR A 1067 7.19 -13.13 -20.58
C THR A 1067 6.21 -12.29 -19.80
N ARG A 1068 6.24 -10.98 -20.04
CA ARG A 1068 5.31 -10.01 -19.46
C ARG A 1068 4.71 -9.14 -20.54
N SER A 1069 3.46 -8.75 -20.35
CA SER A 1069 2.86 -7.64 -21.09
C SER A 1069 1.98 -6.84 -20.14
N TYR A 1070 1.81 -5.56 -20.44
CA TYR A 1070 1.02 -4.65 -19.62
C TYR A 1070 -0.19 -4.18 -20.41
N ARG A 1071 -1.35 -4.21 -19.76
CA ARG A 1071 -2.59 -3.62 -20.25
C ARG A 1071 -3.00 -2.53 -19.30
N VAL A 1072 -3.40 -1.39 -19.85
CA VAL A 1072 -3.98 -0.30 -19.06
C VAL A 1072 -5.47 -0.29 -19.32
N ASN A 1073 -6.22 -0.69 -18.31
CA ASN A 1073 -7.67 -0.56 -18.28
C ASN A 1073 -8.01 0.80 -17.68
N ARG A 1074 -8.26 1.77 -18.56
CA ARG A 1074 -8.81 3.07 -18.18
C ARG A 1074 -10.33 2.96 -18.25
N GLN A 1075 -10.99 2.76 -17.10
CA GLN A 1075 -12.43 2.92 -17.01
C GLN A 1075 -12.71 4.35 -16.57
N GLY A 1076 -13.40 5.12 -17.41
CA GLY A 1076 -13.99 6.38 -17.02
C GLY A 1076 -15.49 6.30 -17.21
N SER A 1077 -16.27 6.60 -16.17
CA SER A 1077 -17.66 7.00 -16.39
C SER A 1077 -17.64 8.40 -17.01
N ALA A 1078 -17.67 8.49 -18.33
CA ALA A 1078 -17.81 9.77 -19.01
C ALA A 1078 -19.14 10.41 -18.58
N ASN A 1079 -19.07 11.53 -17.87
CA ASN A 1079 -20.19 12.47 -17.87
C ASN A 1079 -20.29 13.01 -19.29
N ALA A 1080 -21.41 12.76 -19.96
CA ALA A 1080 -21.70 13.35 -21.26
C ALA A 1080 -21.50 14.88 -21.14
N ALA A 1081 -20.68 15.44 -22.04
CA ALA A 1081 -20.37 16.87 -22.04
C ALA A 1081 -21.67 17.69 -22.03
N GLY A 1082 -21.89 18.49 -20.98
CA GLY A 1082 -23.00 19.46 -20.91
C GLY A 1082 -23.99 19.34 -19.73
N THR A 1083 -23.81 18.42 -18.77
CA THR A 1083 -24.65 18.36 -17.53
C THR A 1083 -23.80 18.34 -16.26
N GLN A 1084 -24.31 18.92 -15.16
CA GLN A 1084 -23.68 18.90 -13.83
C GLN A 1084 -23.38 17.44 -13.41
N PRO A 1085 -22.16 17.13 -12.92
CA PRO A 1085 -21.75 15.75 -12.58
C PRO A 1085 -22.62 15.18 -11.46
N ASP A 1086 -23.04 13.92 -11.58
CA ASP A 1086 -23.81 13.23 -10.54
C ASP A 1086 -22.91 12.79 -9.38
N LEU A 1087 -22.77 13.63 -8.35
CA LEU A 1087 -21.96 13.35 -7.15
C LEU A 1087 -22.52 12.19 -6.29
N CYS A 1088 -23.73 11.72 -6.57
CA CYS A 1088 -24.32 10.55 -5.94
C CYS A 1088 -24.19 9.26 -6.76
N VAL A 1089 -23.58 9.36 -7.94
CA VAL A 1089 -23.06 8.21 -8.68
C VAL A 1089 -21.55 8.24 -8.55
N GLN A 1090 -20.98 7.07 -8.29
CA GLN A 1090 -19.55 6.91 -8.32
C GLN A 1090 -19.04 7.25 -9.73
N THR A 1091 -18.40 8.40 -9.90
CA THR A 1091 -17.56 8.61 -11.10
C THR A 1091 -16.19 8.08 -10.73
N SER A 1092 -15.95 6.82 -11.08
CA SER A 1092 -14.61 6.26 -11.05
C SER A 1092 -13.96 6.51 -12.40
N SER A 1093 -12.91 7.33 -12.42
CA SER A 1093 -11.82 7.08 -13.35
C SER A 1093 -10.89 6.10 -12.67
N SER A 1094 -11.00 4.81 -13.01
CA SER A 1094 -9.98 3.86 -12.61
C SER A 1094 -9.00 3.67 -13.76
N GLU A 1095 -7.74 3.96 -13.50
CA GLU A 1095 -6.65 3.41 -14.30
C GLU A 1095 -6.07 2.24 -13.52
N THR A 1096 -6.38 1.03 -13.98
CA THR A 1096 -5.72 -0.18 -13.51
C THR A 1096 -4.76 -0.64 -14.60
N SER A 1097 -3.53 -0.97 -14.24
CA SER A 1097 -2.70 -1.81 -15.07
C SER A 1097 -2.85 -3.26 -14.61
N GLU A 1098 -2.93 -4.14 -15.58
CA GLU A 1098 -2.87 -5.57 -15.38
C GLU A 1098 -1.61 -6.08 -16.08
N GLY A 1099 -0.79 -6.81 -15.34
CA GLY A 1099 0.29 -7.60 -15.91
C GLY A 1099 -0.28 -8.93 -16.40
N GLU A 1100 0.05 -9.32 -17.61
CA GLU A 1100 -0.19 -10.67 -18.13
C GLU A 1100 1.15 -11.37 -18.30
N SER A 1101 1.20 -12.67 -18.02
CA SER A 1101 2.40 -13.48 -18.22
C SER A 1101 2.15 -14.72 -19.05
N TRP A 1102 3.12 -15.08 -19.88
CA TRP A 1102 3.25 -16.41 -20.43
C TRP A 1102 4.40 -17.12 -19.75
N VAL A 1103 4.21 -18.39 -19.43
CA VAL A 1103 5.31 -19.28 -19.05
C VAL A 1103 5.65 -20.13 -20.25
N MET A 1104 6.90 -20.09 -20.68
CA MET A 1104 7.38 -20.66 -21.94
C MET A 1104 8.54 -21.62 -21.67
N GLN A 1105 8.58 -22.71 -22.45
CA GLN A 1105 9.63 -23.72 -22.48
C GLN A 1105 9.98 -24.05 -23.93
N VAL A 1106 11.25 -23.88 -24.28
CA VAL A 1106 11.76 -24.15 -25.64
C VAL A 1106 13.02 -24.99 -25.58
N LYS A 1107 13.40 -25.61 -26.70
CA LYS A 1107 14.69 -26.28 -26.79
C LYS A 1107 15.84 -25.27 -26.74
N VAL A 1108 16.94 -25.63 -26.09
CA VAL A 1108 18.12 -24.77 -25.97
C VAL A 1108 18.91 -24.65 -27.27
N ASP A 1109 18.86 -25.69 -28.10
CA ASP A 1109 19.65 -25.81 -29.31
C ASP A 1109 19.09 -24.95 -30.44
N ASN A 1110 17.78 -24.95 -30.71
CA ASN A 1110 17.20 -24.21 -31.83
C ASN A 1110 16.00 -23.30 -31.46
N GLY A 1111 15.64 -23.19 -30.18
CA GLY A 1111 14.52 -22.38 -29.72
C GLY A 1111 13.13 -22.92 -30.12
N GLY A 1112 13.06 -24.12 -30.68
CA GLY A 1112 11.83 -24.75 -31.15
C GLY A 1112 11.02 -25.40 -30.02
N ASN A 1113 9.89 -26.02 -30.41
CA ASN A 1113 9.04 -26.73 -29.46
C ASN A 1113 9.73 -27.96 -28.87
N ILE A 1114 9.48 -28.29 -27.60
CA ILE A 1114 10.02 -29.51 -26.99
C ILE A 1114 9.40 -30.76 -27.64
N PRO A 1115 10.19 -31.82 -27.97
CA PRO A 1115 9.67 -32.99 -28.67
C PRO A 1115 8.59 -33.73 -27.86
N SER A 1116 7.47 -34.06 -28.50
CA SER A 1116 6.36 -34.85 -27.92
C SER A 1116 6.31 -36.28 -28.46
N GLY A 1117 5.49 -37.14 -27.83
CA GLY A 1117 5.34 -38.55 -28.18
C GLY A 1117 6.18 -39.51 -27.32
N LYS A 1118 5.73 -40.76 -27.26
CA LYS A 1118 6.27 -41.80 -26.34
C LYS A 1118 7.71 -42.21 -26.63
N ASP A 1119 8.16 -42.09 -27.88
CA ASP A 1119 9.52 -42.45 -28.32
C ASP A 1119 10.47 -41.23 -28.36
N ALA A 1120 9.99 -40.05 -27.97
CA ALA A 1120 10.79 -38.84 -28.01
C ALA A 1120 11.85 -38.82 -26.91
N ASN A 1121 13.05 -38.35 -27.26
CA ASN A 1121 14.18 -38.33 -26.34
C ASN A 1121 13.89 -37.41 -25.12
N GLU A 1122 14.03 -37.96 -23.91
CA GLU A 1122 13.80 -37.29 -22.62
C GLU A 1122 15.00 -36.40 -22.17
N VAL A 1123 15.94 -36.09 -23.09
CA VAL A 1123 17.07 -35.17 -22.88
C VAL A 1123 16.61 -33.72 -22.64
N TYR A 1124 15.43 -33.36 -23.14
CA TYR A 1124 14.80 -32.06 -22.90
C TYR A 1124 13.89 -32.16 -21.67
N ALA A 1125 14.24 -31.45 -20.59
CA ALA A 1125 13.43 -31.37 -19.39
C ALA A 1125 12.13 -30.59 -19.66
N TYR A 1126 11.03 -30.96 -19.00
CA TYR A 1126 9.75 -30.29 -19.13
C TYR A 1126 9.08 -30.11 -17.77
N ALA A 1127 8.88 -28.86 -17.35
CA ALA A 1127 8.05 -28.50 -16.20
C ALA A 1127 6.57 -28.55 -16.60
N ASP A 1128 5.83 -29.48 -16.03
CA ASP A 1128 4.46 -29.80 -16.44
C ASP A 1128 3.41 -28.98 -15.69
N PHE A 1129 3.36 -27.68 -16.00
CA PHE A 1129 2.40 -26.75 -15.41
C PHE A 1129 0.94 -27.09 -15.73
N LEU A 1130 0.71 -27.73 -16.88
CA LEU A 1130 -0.62 -28.07 -17.38
C LEU A 1130 -1.06 -29.47 -16.92
N GLY A 1131 -0.16 -30.24 -16.32
CA GLY A 1131 -0.43 -31.61 -15.88
C GLY A 1131 -0.67 -32.55 -17.06
N GLN A 1132 0.02 -32.38 -18.18
CA GLN A 1132 -0.15 -33.21 -19.38
C GLN A 1132 0.47 -34.60 -19.28
N TYR A 1133 1.43 -34.80 -18.38
CA TYR A 1133 2.01 -36.13 -18.16
C TYR A 1133 1.05 -36.99 -17.33
N GLU A 1134 0.94 -38.25 -17.74
CA GLU A 1134 0.13 -39.26 -17.06
C GLU A 1134 1.01 -40.45 -16.68
N LYS A 1135 0.71 -41.11 -15.57
CA LYS A 1135 1.41 -42.34 -15.21
C LYS A 1135 0.94 -43.47 -16.14
N ASP A 1136 1.86 -44.38 -16.47
CA ASP A 1136 1.55 -45.60 -17.21
C ASP A 1136 0.55 -46.50 -16.46
N ALA A 1137 0.07 -47.55 -17.12
CA ALA A 1137 -0.95 -48.45 -16.57
C ALA A 1137 -0.53 -49.12 -15.24
N ASP A 1138 0.78 -49.30 -15.03
CA ASP A 1138 1.35 -49.86 -13.80
C ASP A 1138 1.60 -48.80 -12.71
N ASN A 1139 1.32 -47.53 -13.00
CA ASN A 1139 1.52 -46.37 -12.14
C ASN A 1139 2.99 -46.15 -11.72
N LYS A 1140 3.93 -46.64 -12.52
CA LYS A 1140 5.37 -46.66 -12.24
C LYS A 1140 6.15 -45.56 -12.94
N LYS A 1141 5.78 -45.19 -14.17
CA LYS A 1141 6.50 -44.18 -14.95
C LYS A 1141 5.54 -43.13 -15.52
N TYR A 1142 5.94 -41.86 -15.51
CA TYR A 1142 5.24 -40.83 -16.27
C TYR A 1142 5.51 -40.98 -17.78
N VAL A 1143 4.45 -40.98 -18.57
CA VAL A 1143 4.47 -41.10 -20.03
C VAL A 1143 4.35 -39.72 -20.65
N ARG A 1144 5.26 -39.42 -21.59
CA ARG A 1144 5.24 -38.17 -22.35
C ARG A 1144 4.00 -38.15 -23.27
N PRO A 1145 3.21 -37.07 -23.27
CA PRO A 1145 2.02 -36.96 -24.11
C PRO A 1145 2.39 -36.83 -25.59
N ASP A 1146 1.45 -37.17 -26.47
CA ASP A 1146 1.63 -37.06 -27.93
C ASP A 1146 1.79 -35.60 -28.39
N GLU A 1147 1.37 -34.65 -27.56
CA GLU A 1147 1.47 -33.22 -27.79
C GLU A 1147 1.99 -32.50 -26.54
N LEU A 1148 2.99 -31.64 -26.71
CA LEU A 1148 3.51 -30.73 -25.70
C LEU A 1148 3.40 -29.28 -26.19
N PHE A 1149 2.95 -28.40 -25.30
CA PHE A 1149 2.88 -26.97 -25.57
C PHE A 1149 4.18 -26.30 -25.11
N ALA A 1150 4.67 -25.36 -25.93
CA ALA A 1150 5.81 -24.53 -25.62
C ALA A 1150 5.49 -23.48 -24.57
N GLY A 1151 4.21 -23.18 -24.30
CA GLY A 1151 3.86 -22.30 -23.20
C GLY A 1151 2.38 -22.14 -22.99
N PHE A 1152 2.03 -21.53 -21.88
CA PHE A 1152 0.64 -21.23 -21.51
C PHE A 1152 0.52 -19.84 -20.89
N ARG A 1153 -0.65 -19.24 -21.05
CA ARG A 1153 -0.97 -17.94 -20.47
C ARG A 1153 -1.39 -18.11 -19.01
N SER A 1154 -0.78 -17.34 -18.12
CA SER A 1154 -1.24 -17.17 -16.75
C SER A 1154 -2.06 -15.90 -16.66
N GLU A 1155 -3.32 -16.03 -16.26
CA GLU A 1155 -4.24 -14.91 -16.13
C GLU A 1155 -4.04 -14.15 -14.81
N GLY A 1156 -4.34 -12.86 -14.80
CA GLY A 1156 -4.48 -12.07 -13.58
C GLY A 1156 -3.19 -11.57 -12.91
N GLY A 1157 -2.00 -11.80 -13.48
CA GLY A 1157 -0.78 -11.23 -12.92
C GLY A 1157 0.52 -11.78 -13.49
N ILE A 1158 1.61 -11.46 -12.79
CA ILE A 1158 2.96 -11.89 -13.14
C ILE A 1158 3.29 -13.22 -12.48
N VAL A 1159 3.78 -14.18 -13.27
CA VAL A 1159 4.28 -15.45 -12.75
C VAL A 1159 5.70 -15.32 -12.24
N ASN A 1160 5.92 -15.89 -11.07
CA ASN A 1160 7.18 -15.89 -10.33
C ASN A 1160 7.45 -17.32 -9.87
N MET A 1161 8.69 -17.77 -9.90
CA MET A 1161 9.01 -19.19 -9.75
C MET A 1161 10.11 -19.42 -8.72
N ALA A 1162 9.96 -20.51 -7.96
CA ALA A 1162 10.97 -21.06 -7.06
C ALA A 1162 11.11 -22.59 -7.27
N LEU A 1163 12.22 -23.06 -7.86
CA LEU A 1163 12.46 -24.48 -8.15
C LEU A 1163 13.19 -25.18 -7.01
N LEU A 1164 13.01 -26.51 -6.89
CA LEU A 1164 12.89 -27.10 -5.56
C LEU A 1164 13.17 -28.61 -5.39
N PHE A 1165 14.21 -29.29 -5.92
CA PHE A 1165 14.16 -30.78 -5.94
C PHE A 1165 15.35 -31.66 -5.55
N GLY A 1166 14.96 -32.86 -5.08
CA GLY A 1166 15.65 -34.16 -5.18
C GLY A 1166 17.08 -34.17 -4.66
N VAL A 1167 17.23 -34.25 -3.34
CA VAL A 1167 18.54 -34.17 -2.68
C VAL A 1167 19.37 -35.43 -2.95
N ASN A 1168 20.29 -35.36 -3.91
CA ASN A 1168 21.50 -36.17 -3.87
C ASN A 1168 22.73 -35.28 -3.68
N LYS A 1169 23.82 -35.89 -3.23
CA LYS A 1169 25.07 -35.21 -2.98
C LYS A 1169 25.84 -35.19 -4.29
N ASP A 1170 25.98 -34.02 -4.90
CA ASP A 1170 26.97 -33.87 -5.95
C ASP A 1170 28.36 -33.99 -5.30
N PRO A 1171 29.17 -35.01 -5.65
CA PRO A 1171 30.48 -35.23 -5.05
C PRO A 1171 31.47 -34.09 -5.36
N ASN A 1172 31.26 -33.36 -6.46
CA ASN A 1172 32.20 -32.37 -7.00
C ASN A 1172 31.86 -30.93 -6.58
N GLY A 1173 30.63 -30.66 -6.15
CA GLY A 1173 30.20 -29.34 -5.66
C GLY A 1173 29.78 -28.34 -6.74
N VAL A 1174 29.58 -28.79 -7.98
CA VAL A 1174 29.08 -28.05 -9.16
C VAL A 1174 27.70 -28.57 -9.60
N GLY A 1175 26.71 -27.68 -9.65
CA GLY A 1175 25.37 -27.96 -10.19
C GLY A 1175 24.38 -28.57 -9.19
N GLY A 1176 24.79 -28.78 -7.93
CA GLY A 1176 23.88 -29.19 -6.84
C GLY A 1176 22.99 -28.06 -6.30
N ILE A 1177 21.93 -28.39 -5.56
CA ILE A 1177 20.95 -27.43 -4.99
C ILE A 1177 21.54 -26.33 -4.10
N GLN A 1178 22.71 -26.58 -3.52
CA GLN A 1178 23.42 -25.63 -2.70
C GLN A 1178 24.60 -25.01 -3.43
N SER A 1179 24.97 -25.50 -4.62
CA SER A 1179 26.09 -24.95 -5.37
C SER A 1179 25.72 -23.59 -5.94
N SER A 1180 26.67 -22.68 -5.91
CA SER A 1180 26.57 -21.39 -6.62
C SER A 1180 27.01 -21.48 -8.09
N TYR A 1181 27.44 -22.67 -8.53
CA TYR A 1181 27.88 -22.95 -9.89
C TYR A 1181 26.92 -23.96 -10.50
N THR A 1182 26.56 -23.73 -11.76
CA THR A 1182 25.84 -24.70 -12.58
C THR A 1182 26.83 -25.60 -13.31
N ARG A 1183 26.34 -26.72 -13.82
CA ARG A 1183 27.08 -27.59 -14.75
C ARG A 1183 27.34 -26.94 -16.11
N ASP A 1184 26.64 -25.85 -16.42
CA ASP A 1184 26.89 -25.06 -17.60
C ASP A 1184 28.03 -24.05 -17.37
N GLY A 1185 28.69 -24.08 -16.21
CA GLY A 1185 29.75 -23.12 -15.87
C GLY A 1185 29.21 -21.77 -15.40
N ASP A 1186 27.90 -21.51 -15.48
CA ASP A 1186 27.28 -20.33 -14.86
C ASP A 1186 27.58 -20.32 -13.37
N ALA A 1187 28.36 -19.35 -12.92
CA ALA A 1187 28.88 -19.20 -11.59
C ALA A 1187 28.26 -17.99 -10.88
N GLY A 1188 27.06 -17.59 -11.29
CA GLY A 1188 26.36 -16.39 -10.84
C GLY A 1188 25.38 -16.58 -9.68
N ASP A 1189 25.08 -17.81 -9.30
CA ASP A 1189 23.92 -18.12 -8.45
C ASP A 1189 24.15 -17.93 -6.95
N ASN A 1190 23.07 -18.05 -6.15
CA ASN A 1190 23.22 -18.09 -4.71
C ASN A 1190 23.66 -19.47 -4.28
N GLY A 1191 24.70 -19.57 -3.46
CA GLY A 1191 25.20 -20.90 -3.12
C GLY A 1191 26.46 -20.96 -2.28
N ILE A 1192 26.86 -22.18 -1.96
CA ILE A 1192 28.17 -22.61 -1.51
C ILE A 1192 29.02 -22.73 -2.75
N ASP A 1193 30.14 -22.02 -2.77
CA ASP A 1193 31.09 -22.15 -3.86
C ASP A 1193 31.82 -23.51 -3.82
N PRO A 1194 32.05 -24.15 -4.98
CA PRO A 1194 32.93 -25.32 -5.05
C PRO A 1194 34.36 -24.92 -4.62
N PRO A 1195 35.12 -25.85 -4.03
CA PRO A 1195 36.55 -25.65 -3.85
C PRO A 1195 37.28 -25.40 -5.18
N PRO A 1196 38.32 -24.54 -5.21
CA PRO A 1196 39.18 -24.43 -6.37
C PRO A 1196 39.84 -25.78 -6.72
N ASP A 1197 39.84 -26.16 -7.99
CA ASP A 1197 40.33 -27.46 -8.46
C ASP A 1197 41.25 -27.32 -9.68
N ALA A 1198 42.56 -27.44 -9.44
CA ALA A 1198 43.58 -27.36 -10.49
C ALA A 1198 43.59 -28.56 -11.44
N ALA A 1199 43.02 -29.69 -11.05
CA ALA A 1199 43.00 -30.90 -11.87
C ALA A 1199 41.83 -30.93 -12.86
N GLY A 1200 40.87 -29.99 -12.75
CA GLY A 1200 39.64 -29.98 -13.53
C GLY A 1200 38.82 -31.26 -13.35
N GLU A 1201 38.98 -31.96 -12.22
CA GLU A 1201 38.23 -33.17 -11.87
C GLU A 1201 36.75 -32.83 -11.70
N ASN A 1202 36.44 -31.60 -11.26
CA ASN A 1202 35.09 -31.05 -11.22
C ASN A 1202 34.40 -31.04 -12.61
N ALA A 1203 35.15 -31.11 -13.72
CA ALA A 1203 34.61 -31.08 -15.08
C ALA A 1203 34.25 -32.48 -15.66
N LYS A 1204 34.59 -33.58 -14.98
CA LYS A 1204 34.45 -34.95 -15.51
C LYS A 1204 33.12 -35.61 -15.09
N GLY A 1205 32.51 -36.37 -16.01
CA GLY A 1205 31.40 -37.29 -15.71
C GLY A 1205 29.99 -36.67 -15.69
N PHE A 1206 29.77 -35.59 -16.45
CA PHE A 1206 28.51 -34.87 -16.48
C PHE A 1206 27.48 -35.47 -17.44
N ASP A 1207 26.53 -36.27 -16.92
CA ASP A 1207 25.38 -36.75 -17.69
C ASP A 1207 24.17 -35.80 -17.53
N LEU A 1208 23.55 -35.40 -18.65
CA LEU A 1208 22.35 -34.55 -18.70
C LEU A 1208 21.09 -35.32 -18.25
N CYS A 1209 21.00 -35.63 -16.96
CA CYS A 1209 19.88 -36.38 -16.36
C CYS A 1209 19.58 -35.92 -14.91
N VAL A 1210 18.48 -36.42 -14.35
CA VAL A 1210 17.97 -36.11 -13.00
C VAL A 1210 18.00 -37.35 -12.10
N ALA A 1211 18.01 -37.16 -10.78
CA ALA A 1211 18.23 -38.27 -9.85
C ALA A 1211 17.04 -39.23 -9.74
N GLU A 1212 15.82 -38.70 -9.64
CA GLU A 1212 14.57 -39.44 -9.35
C GLU A 1212 13.35 -38.65 -9.91
N ASP A 1213 12.15 -39.25 -9.94
CA ASP A 1213 10.89 -38.65 -10.44
C ASP A 1213 10.34 -37.49 -9.58
N ASP A 1214 10.99 -37.19 -8.46
CA ASP A 1214 10.48 -36.24 -7.46
C ASP A 1214 10.85 -34.77 -7.77
N ASN A 1215 11.15 -34.40 -9.02
CA ASN A 1215 11.41 -33.01 -9.39
C ASN A 1215 10.10 -32.22 -9.63
N LYS A 1216 9.84 -31.02 -9.04
CA LYS A 1216 8.52 -30.33 -8.96
C LYS A 1216 8.39 -28.77 -8.76
N LEU A 1217 8.86 -27.83 -9.58
CA LEU A 1217 8.82 -26.36 -9.30
C LEU A 1217 7.64 -25.78 -8.44
N LEU A 1218 7.92 -24.91 -7.45
CA LEU A 1218 6.90 -24.04 -6.82
C LEU A 1218 6.80 -22.73 -7.60
N TYR A 1219 5.60 -22.17 -7.77
CA TYR A 1219 5.45 -20.86 -8.40
C TYR A 1219 4.40 -20.02 -7.67
N ASN A 1220 4.35 -18.73 -7.95
CA ASN A 1220 3.24 -17.86 -7.58
C ASN A 1220 2.85 -16.97 -8.76
N ASN A 1221 1.66 -16.39 -8.66
CA ASN A 1221 1.18 -15.37 -9.58
C ASN A 1221 0.75 -14.16 -8.73
N THR A 1222 1.17 -12.95 -9.11
CA THR A 1222 0.83 -11.73 -8.37
C THR A 1222 -0.69 -11.45 -8.29
N GLY A 1223 -1.48 -12.05 -9.18
CA GLY A 1223 -2.94 -12.03 -9.12
C GLY A 1223 -3.55 -12.92 -8.04
N ASP A 1224 -2.79 -13.87 -7.49
CA ASP A 1224 -3.27 -14.74 -6.41
C ASP A 1224 -3.13 -14.02 -5.06
N SER A 1225 -4.27 -13.69 -4.44
CA SER A 1225 -4.37 -13.13 -3.09
C SER A 1225 -3.66 -13.95 -2.00
N LYS A 1226 -3.40 -15.25 -2.25
CA LYS A 1226 -2.67 -16.15 -1.34
C LYS A 1226 -1.18 -16.28 -1.68
N GLY A 1227 -0.75 -15.81 -2.84
CA GLY A 1227 0.67 -15.58 -3.13
C GLY A 1227 1.58 -16.79 -3.34
N LEU A 1228 1.03 -18.00 -3.52
CA LEU A 1228 1.74 -19.25 -3.87
C LEU A 1228 0.84 -20.14 -4.74
N SER A 1229 1.35 -21.13 -5.47
CA SER A 1229 0.52 -22.17 -6.11
C SER A 1229 0.03 -23.20 -5.08
N ASP A 1230 -1.12 -23.85 -5.35
CA ASP A 1230 -1.65 -24.90 -4.45
C ASP A 1230 -0.74 -26.14 -4.44
N ASN A 1231 -0.23 -26.47 -5.63
CA ASN A 1231 0.56 -27.65 -5.89
C ASN A 1231 1.93 -27.26 -6.46
N PHE A 1232 2.88 -28.16 -6.23
CA PHE A 1232 4.18 -28.16 -6.89
C PHE A 1232 4.05 -28.71 -8.33
N VAL A 1233 4.81 -28.17 -9.27
CA VAL A 1233 4.75 -28.45 -10.72
C VAL A 1233 5.81 -29.49 -11.10
N PRO A 1234 5.46 -30.76 -11.38
CA PRO A 1234 6.44 -31.81 -11.67
C PRO A 1234 7.34 -31.45 -12.87
N ILE A 1235 8.58 -31.90 -12.83
CA ILE A 1235 9.59 -31.71 -13.88
C ILE A 1235 9.99 -33.09 -14.38
N HIS A 1236 9.70 -33.36 -15.65
CA HIS A 1236 10.00 -34.63 -16.31
C HIS A 1236 11.26 -34.53 -17.14
N ALA A 1237 12.19 -35.46 -16.94
CA ALA A 1237 13.48 -35.53 -17.63
C ALA A 1237 14.09 -36.93 -17.49
N ASN A 1238 15.12 -37.23 -18.30
CA ASN A 1238 15.90 -38.46 -18.20
C ASN A 1238 16.43 -38.70 -16.78
N VAL A 1239 16.25 -39.92 -16.24
CA VAL A 1239 16.76 -40.31 -14.92
C VAL A 1239 18.16 -40.95 -15.03
N CYS A 1240 19.11 -40.54 -14.18
CA CYS A 1240 20.46 -41.10 -14.16
C CYS A 1240 20.50 -42.51 -13.55
N ALA A 1241 21.47 -43.34 -13.95
CA ALA A 1241 21.75 -44.61 -13.26
C ALA A 1241 22.17 -44.34 -11.79
N SER A 1242 21.87 -45.29 -10.88
CA SER A 1242 21.96 -45.12 -9.42
C SER A 1242 23.33 -44.69 -8.86
N ALA A 1243 24.42 -44.85 -9.62
CA ALA A 1243 25.78 -44.46 -9.27
C ALA A 1243 26.20 -43.07 -9.81
N GLN A 1244 25.37 -42.41 -10.64
CA GLN A 1244 25.65 -41.12 -11.30
C GLN A 1244 24.51 -40.10 -11.10
N LYS A 1245 23.78 -40.20 -9.98
CA LYS A 1245 22.57 -39.42 -9.71
C LYS A 1245 22.83 -37.89 -9.74
N GLY A 1246 22.35 -37.22 -10.79
CA GLY A 1246 22.41 -35.77 -10.98
C GLY A 1246 21.22 -35.01 -10.39
N ILE A 1247 21.38 -33.72 -10.10
CA ILE A 1247 20.41 -32.90 -9.34
C ILE A 1247 19.81 -31.83 -10.25
N VAL A 1248 18.51 -31.56 -10.11
CA VAL A 1248 17.89 -30.36 -10.70
C VAL A 1248 18.02 -29.20 -9.73
N ARG A 1249 18.66 -28.13 -10.22
CA ARG A 1249 19.04 -26.89 -9.55
C ARG A 1249 17.89 -26.16 -8.82
N ARG A 1250 18.18 -25.37 -7.78
CA ARG A 1250 17.24 -24.37 -7.20
C ARG A 1250 17.10 -23.19 -8.16
N LEU A 1251 15.86 -22.78 -8.46
CA LEU A 1251 15.58 -21.49 -9.08
C LEU A 1251 15.02 -20.62 -7.97
N SER A 1252 15.63 -19.49 -7.67
CA SER A 1252 15.01 -18.46 -6.84
C SER A 1252 14.45 -17.35 -7.71
N TRP A 1253 13.37 -16.72 -7.25
CA TRP A 1253 12.72 -15.60 -7.90
C TRP A 1253 13.68 -14.53 -8.43
N ARG A 1254 14.84 -14.27 -7.80
CA ARG A 1254 15.90 -13.37 -8.33
C ARG A 1254 17.21 -14.01 -8.80
N GLU A 1255 17.37 -15.33 -8.72
CA GLU A 1255 18.27 -15.99 -9.69
C GLU A 1255 17.71 -15.84 -11.12
N LEU A 1256 16.41 -15.51 -11.17
CA LEU A 1256 15.58 -15.11 -12.27
C LEU A 1256 15.53 -13.57 -12.52
N PHE A 1257 15.93 -12.63 -11.65
CA PHE A 1257 15.84 -11.15 -11.91
C PHE A 1257 17.15 -10.38 -11.82
#